data_AF-A0A5A7YEK1-F1
#
_entry.id   AF-A0A5A7YEK1-F1
#
_cell.length_a   1.000
_cell.length_b   1.000
_cell.length_c   1.000
_cell.angle_alpha   90.00
_cell.angle_beta   90.00
_cell.angle_gamma   90.00
#
_symmetry.space_group_name_H-M   'P 1'
#
loop_
_entity.id
_entity.type
_entity.pdbx_description
1 polymer ?
#
loop_
_entity_poly.entity_id
_entity_poly.type
_entity_poly.pdbx_seq_one_letter_code
_entity_poly.pdbx_strand_id
1 'polypeptide(L)'
;MLLLALLGVLAAVGLPFAPVWLDTTTVSWPVPGEPVASSTAIVTPYRPNALTATVPCSALRAAATAGPATVALATGTAPGGLVVTGGAAQVGDTAVDLRPTAAPDCRAVITAGRDGVTVVAPDGRRTDLPGQPVPQVFGLHTDLAPADAAGLSTTVEVADPFSTSPGALKYGLIAVQLGAAAALLVLLVRPARTRRRRVRWRAAWWVDVGMVTTLAGWAVIGPLAVDDGWASMIARNVAATGNPGNYYRWWNAAEVPFAFSQELLAPWTAASIAPLWLRVPSTLLAVATWWVLSRGVLGAALPVRAATVRVRSLAAASLLAAWLPFNLGTRPESYVALGVVVAVALAMRARGPRELALLALTVGLTVPISPNGLLVLAPVVVFAPRLWAALRSASPTRWRLAAHLAALSCVAAVGLTVIFADQTWDALLVASDWHTFFGPALPWWDEPDRYRYLLGSDQQGSAAKRMPILLTAAMIPVVGLLALPRARRDAVGRAALRMAAVAVVALLLFAASPSKWSYHLGAAAGPIAALLTVGVVLVARRARTPDRYATVVGVAGSALLVAAASVAFDGPNAWWLPVVYDVPWPSEPPRPLGMPLNQPWPWLAVVVVTAALLYRRRLAKAVAAGPAVTTLIAVGAVLALLLGSFVAAPLRRPQGSLAALNLDRVAGTRVCGLADDVEVLPDGPTLLPSGDGGEQLTGFARQSGYPADAPPPDPPGTGASTLLWGSHAPGVEATGSMTSPWFVLPPQPANGGVTVSVAGRTDGGNQFVYDFGRAGGGGVATLGERTPVDRPASDEDPAHPLWRSLGVDATTIPAGANRVRIRAVDGRTDPVGWLAFTGPRLRSSIGLTAFLADKGPVLISWPMAFLFPCVRDLATVRAGVATTPLAVIESPRPFLTEGRRQDIGGVFAALTVFGTLHEVPSRLVGRPDVDWGAVKLSGDVARDAYRRAVTRALVPGSGGVEHLPPER
;
A
#
# COMPACT_ATOMS: atom_id res chain seq x y z
N MET A 1 -8.21 31.37 33.03
CA MET A 1 -8.80 30.33 32.15
C MET A 1 -9.19 30.90 30.80
N LEU A 2 -10.16 31.83 30.72
CA LEU A 2 -10.59 32.42 29.44
C LEU A 2 -9.44 33.04 28.64
N LEU A 3 -8.63 33.92 29.26
CA LEU A 3 -7.47 34.54 28.59
C LEU A 3 -6.47 33.52 28.05
N LEU A 4 -6.12 32.51 28.86
CA LEU A 4 -5.23 31.43 28.47
C LEU A 4 -5.78 30.63 27.28
N ALA A 5 -7.09 30.37 27.29
CA ALA A 5 -7.76 29.67 26.21
C ALA A 5 -7.79 30.47 24.91
N LEU A 6 -8.08 31.77 24.99
CA LEU A 6 -8.04 32.67 23.83
C LEU A 6 -6.63 32.75 23.25
N LEU A 7 -5.61 32.90 24.10
CA LEU A 7 -4.21 32.90 23.68
C LEU A 7 -3.84 31.61 22.95
N GLY A 8 -4.20 30.44 23.51
CA GLY A 8 -3.93 29.15 22.88
C GLY A 8 -4.66 28.96 21.55
N VAL A 9 -5.93 29.40 21.44
CA VAL A 9 -6.67 29.35 20.17
C VAL A 9 -6.04 30.27 19.12
N LEU A 10 -5.69 31.51 19.48
CA LEU A 10 -5.05 32.45 18.57
C LEU A 10 -3.69 31.92 18.10
N ALA A 11 -2.91 31.32 19.01
CA ALA A 11 -1.65 30.68 18.64
C ALA A 11 -1.87 29.54 17.63
N ALA A 12 -2.87 28.67 17.87
CA ALA A 12 -3.21 27.58 16.96
C ALA A 12 -3.62 28.07 15.56
N VAL A 13 -4.45 29.11 15.49
CA VAL A 13 -4.93 29.70 14.23
C VAL A 13 -3.82 30.44 13.48
N GLY A 14 -2.80 30.95 14.18
CA GLY A 14 -1.64 31.60 13.57
C GLY A 14 -0.61 30.64 12.99
N LEU A 15 -0.58 29.37 13.40
CA LEU A 15 0.42 28.38 12.97
C LEU A 15 0.54 28.17 11.45
N PRO A 16 -0.57 28.07 10.67
CA PRO A 16 -0.50 27.86 9.22
C PRO A 16 0.27 28.98 8.49
N PHE A 17 0.23 30.19 9.05
CA PHE A 17 0.77 31.41 8.43
C PHE A 17 2.13 31.81 8.98
N ALA A 18 2.62 31.14 10.03
CA ALA A 18 3.88 31.46 10.65
C ALA A 18 5.07 31.14 9.72
N PRO A 19 6.16 31.94 9.75
CA PRO A 19 7.30 31.72 8.86
C PRO A 19 7.98 30.36 9.05
N VAL A 20 8.42 29.77 7.94
CA VAL A 20 9.13 28.49 7.86
C VAL A 20 10.41 28.65 7.06
N TRP A 21 11.38 27.78 7.31
CA TRP A 21 12.54 27.61 6.45
C TRP A 21 12.17 26.69 5.30
N LEU A 22 12.34 27.14 4.06
CA LEU A 22 12.14 26.37 2.84
C LEU A 22 13.48 25.96 2.25
N ASP A 23 13.60 24.70 1.85
CA ASP A 23 14.76 24.19 1.10
C ASP A 23 14.46 24.19 -0.42
N THR A 24 15.30 24.89 -1.20
CA THR A 24 15.25 24.92 -2.68
C THR A 24 16.44 24.17 -3.25
N THR A 25 16.22 23.28 -4.21
CA THR A 25 17.27 22.51 -4.88
C THR A 25 17.62 23.12 -6.23
N THR A 26 18.91 23.32 -6.49
CA THR A 26 19.47 23.60 -7.80
C THR A 26 20.26 22.40 -8.32
N VAL A 27 19.93 21.93 -9.51
CA VAL A 27 20.63 20.88 -10.26
C VAL A 27 21.41 21.53 -11.39
N SER A 28 22.71 21.24 -11.49
CA SER A 28 23.59 21.75 -12.55
C SER A 28 24.24 20.58 -13.28
N TRP A 29 24.04 20.51 -14.59
CA TRP A 29 24.57 19.48 -15.48
C TRP A 29 25.33 20.12 -16.66
N PRO A 30 26.46 19.54 -17.09
CA PRO A 30 27.17 18.43 -16.47
C PRO A 30 27.74 18.81 -15.09
N VAL A 31 28.28 17.83 -14.36
CA VAL A 31 29.08 18.13 -13.16
C VAL A 31 30.25 19.04 -13.55
N PRO A 32 30.47 20.18 -12.86
CA PRO A 32 31.56 21.08 -13.23
C PRO A 32 32.93 20.40 -13.28
N GLY A 33 33.59 20.44 -14.44
CA GLY A 33 34.90 19.81 -14.64
C GLY A 33 34.86 18.37 -15.13
N GLU A 34 33.68 17.75 -15.26
CA GLU A 34 33.52 16.39 -15.78
C GLU A 34 33.05 16.41 -17.25
N PRO A 35 33.34 15.34 -18.03
CA PRO A 35 32.83 15.20 -19.39
C PRO A 35 31.29 15.14 -19.40
N VAL A 36 30.69 15.69 -20.46
CA VAL A 36 29.24 15.60 -20.65
C VAL A 36 28.85 14.15 -20.95
N ALA A 37 27.92 13.63 -20.16
CA ALA A 37 27.29 12.34 -20.36
C ALA A 37 25.79 12.45 -20.07
N SER A 38 24.98 11.70 -20.81
CA SER A 38 23.55 11.60 -20.54
C SER A 38 23.32 11.07 -19.13
N SER A 39 22.42 11.72 -18.41
CA SER A 39 22.10 11.39 -17.03
C SER A 39 20.59 11.30 -16.82
N THR A 40 20.17 10.39 -15.96
CA THR A 40 18.84 10.48 -15.36
C THR A 40 18.76 11.71 -14.44
N ALA A 41 17.57 12.29 -14.33
CA ALA A 41 17.26 13.38 -13.41
C ALA A 41 15.77 13.33 -13.06
N ILE A 42 15.44 12.98 -11.83
CA ILE A 42 14.06 12.81 -11.39
C ILE A 42 13.67 14.01 -10.54
N VAL A 43 12.90 14.95 -11.13
CA VAL A 43 12.36 16.11 -10.42
C VAL A 43 10.86 15.97 -10.20
N THR A 44 10.40 16.45 -9.05
CA THR A 44 8.99 16.45 -8.66
C THR A 44 8.64 17.82 -8.08
N PRO A 45 7.69 18.56 -8.68
CA PRO A 45 6.94 18.26 -9.91
C PRO A 45 7.81 18.09 -11.16
N TYR A 46 7.30 17.43 -12.20
CA TYR A 46 8.05 17.17 -13.44
C TYR A 46 8.49 18.46 -14.14
N ARG A 47 7.70 19.54 -13.97
CA ARG A 47 8.08 20.88 -14.37
C ARG A 47 8.70 21.61 -13.18
N PRO A 48 10.01 21.93 -13.23
CA PRO A 48 10.68 22.69 -12.19
C PRO A 48 10.21 24.15 -12.17
N ASN A 49 10.58 24.90 -11.12
CA ASN A 49 10.25 26.33 -11.02
C ASN A 49 10.99 27.16 -12.07
N ALA A 50 12.24 26.78 -12.39
CA ALA A 50 13.02 27.40 -13.44
C ALA A 50 13.94 26.40 -14.13
N LEU A 51 14.22 26.66 -15.41
CA LEU A 51 15.18 25.92 -16.21
C LEU A 51 15.98 26.90 -17.08
N THR A 52 17.30 26.74 -17.11
CA THR A 52 18.18 27.45 -18.04
C THR A 52 19.09 26.47 -18.75
N ALA A 53 18.99 26.39 -20.08
CA ALA A 53 19.83 25.55 -20.91
C ALA A 53 20.69 26.43 -21.83
N THR A 54 21.98 26.15 -21.88
CA THR A 54 22.95 26.79 -22.78
C THR A 54 23.53 25.74 -23.71
N VAL A 55 23.37 25.96 -25.01
CA VAL A 55 23.81 25.05 -26.07
C VAL A 55 24.81 25.76 -26.97
N PRO A 56 26.11 25.37 -26.96
CA PRO A 56 27.10 26.00 -27.81
C PRO A 56 26.92 25.61 -29.28
N CYS A 57 27.34 26.47 -30.19
CA CYS A 57 27.27 26.20 -31.62
C CYS A 57 28.09 25.00 -32.09
N SER A 58 29.13 24.61 -31.35
CA SER A 58 29.88 23.36 -31.59
C SER A 58 28.96 22.15 -31.50
N ALA A 59 28.17 22.05 -30.43
CA ALA A 59 27.22 20.96 -30.21
C ALA A 59 26.08 20.96 -31.25
N LEU A 60 25.55 22.15 -31.59
CA LEU A 60 24.53 22.27 -32.65
C LEU A 60 25.06 21.80 -34.01
N ARG A 61 26.28 22.19 -34.38
CA ARG A 61 26.93 21.75 -35.62
C ARG A 61 27.20 20.25 -35.63
N ALA A 62 27.67 19.69 -34.51
CA ALA A 62 27.91 18.26 -34.39
C ALA A 62 26.60 17.47 -34.57
N ALA A 63 25.53 17.88 -33.89
CA ALA A 63 24.21 17.26 -34.04
C ALA A 63 23.68 17.39 -35.48
N ALA A 64 23.79 18.57 -36.10
CA ALA A 64 23.36 18.77 -37.48
C ALA A 64 24.13 17.88 -38.48
N THR A 65 25.42 17.65 -38.21
CA THR A 65 26.30 16.82 -39.05
C THR A 65 25.98 15.32 -38.88
N ALA A 66 25.68 14.88 -37.66
CA ALA A 66 25.31 13.50 -37.36
C ALA A 66 23.93 13.13 -37.93
N GLY A 67 23.02 14.10 -38.03
CA GLY A 67 21.74 13.95 -38.72
C GLY A 67 20.60 14.73 -38.06
N PRO A 68 19.47 14.95 -38.77
CA PRO A 68 18.38 15.80 -38.29
C PRO A 68 17.67 15.29 -37.03
N ALA A 69 17.75 13.98 -36.76
CA ALA A 69 17.18 13.34 -35.58
C ALA A 69 18.13 13.35 -34.36
N THR A 70 19.39 13.76 -34.54
CA THR A 70 20.39 13.75 -33.46
C THR A 70 20.06 14.83 -32.43
N VAL A 71 19.92 14.42 -31.18
CA VAL A 71 19.60 15.30 -30.06
C VAL A 71 20.88 15.87 -29.47
N ALA A 72 21.02 17.20 -29.53
CA ALA A 72 22.08 17.91 -28.82
C ALA A 72 21.80 17.98 -27.31
N LEU A 73 20.55 18.24 -26.93
CA LEU A 73 20.07 18.27 -25.55
C LEU A 73 18.58 17.91 -25.49
N ALA A 74 18.19 16.99 -24.62
CA ALA A 74 16.80 16.76 -24.26
C ALA A 74 16.62 16.69 -22.75
N THR A 75 15.52 17.27 -22.26
CA THR A 75 15.10 17.17 -20.85
C THR A 75 13.94 16.20 -20.64
N GLY A 76 13.22 15.88 -21.71
CA GLY A 76 11.97 15.12 -21.76
C GLY A 76 11.62 14.83 -23.22
N THR A 77 10.55 14.06 -23.44
CA THR A 77 9.99 13.89 -24.79
C THR A 77 9.15 15.11 -25.17
N ALA A 78 9.20 15.52 -26.43
CA ALA A 78 8.29 16.54 -26.95
C ALA A 78 6.82 16.03 -26.93
N PRO A 79 5.82 16.91 -26.75
CA PRO A 79 5.94 18.35 -26.50
C PRO A 79 6.21 18.72 -25.03
N GLY A 80 6.21 17.75 -24.10
CA GLY A 80 6.31 18.00 -22.66
C GLY A 80 7.66 18.58 -22.19
N GLY A 81 8.76 18.01 -22.70
CA GLY A 81 10.13 18.43 -22.42
C GLY A 81 10.74 19.36 -23.48
N LEU A 82 11.98 19.81 -23.22
CA LEU A 82 12.80 20.55 -24.17
C LEU A 82 13.57 19.55 -25.04
N VAL A 83 13.53 19.70 -26.36
CA VAL A 83 14.35 18.91 -27.29
C VAL A 83 15.08 19.86 -28.23
N VAL A 84 16.40 19.84 -28.20
CA VAL A 84 17.27 20.64 -29.06
C VAL A 84 17.99 19.73 -30.05
N THR A 85 17.78 19.97 -31.33
CA THR A 85 18.52 19.33 -32.43
C THR A 85 19.49 20.34 -33.05
N GLY A 86 20.24 19.93 -34.06
CA GLY A 86 21.29 20.76 -34.66
C GLY A 86 20.84 22.10 -35.27
N GLY A 87 19.54 22.32 -35.45
CA GLY A 87 19.02 23.56 -36.03
C GLY A 87 17.76 24.11 -35.38
N ALA A 88 17.20 23.47 -34.35
CA ALA A 88 15.98 23.95 -33.70
C ALA A 88 15.88 23.52 -32.24
N ALA A 89 15.17 24.30 -31.44
CA ALA A 89 14.65 23.89 -30.14
C ALA A 89 13.13 23.73 -30.22
N GLN A 90 12.66 22.54 -29.88
CA GLN A 90 11.24 22.28 -29.64
C GLN A 90 10.90 22.60 -28.18
N VAL A 91 9.99 23.54 -28.00
CA VAL A 91 9.45 23.95 -26.69
C VAL A 91 7.92 23.91 -26.76
N GLY A 92 7.29 22.93 -26.10
CA GLY A 92 5.87 22.69 -26.30
C GLY A 92 5.59 22.30 -27.75
N ASP A 93 4.60 22.96 -28.34
CA ASP A 93 4.25 22.81 -29.76
C ASP A 93 5.02 23.77 -30.68
N THR A 94 5.91 24.60 -30.13
CA THR A 94 6.65 25.61 -30.89
C THR A 94 8.08 25.17 -31.18
N ALA A 95 8.46 25.19 -32.47
CA ALA A 95 9.84 25.03 -32.91
C ALA A 95 10.49 26.41 -33.10
N VAL A 96 11.61 26.66 -32.41
CA VAL A 96 12.41 27.88 -32.56
C VAL A 96 13.68 27.55 -33.33
N ASP A 97 13.94 28.28 -34.42
CA ASP A 97 15.15 28.10 -35.23
C ASP A 97 16.41 28.49 -34.44
N LEU A 98 17.36 27.56 -34.39
CA LEU A 98 18.64 27.64 -33.67
C LEU A 98 19.83 27.33 -34.60
N ARG A 99 19.69 27.53 -35.92
CA ARG A 99 20.81 27.30 -36.85
C ARG A 99 22.10 28.00 -36.37
N PRO A 100 23.23 27.28 -36.30
CA PRO A 100 24.47 27.82 -35.78
C PRO A 100 25.03 28.89 -36.73
N THR A 101 25.63 29.95 -36.17
CA THR A 101 26.32 30.99 -36.95
C THR A 101 27.80 30.65 -37.11
N ALA A 102 28.50 31.39 -37.96
CA ALA A 102 29.95 31.22 -38.17
C ALA A 102 30.81 31.78 -37.02
N ALA A 103 30.19 32.43 -36.03
CA ALA A 103 30.92 33.03 -34.90
C ALA A 103 31.47 31.94 -33.96
N PRO A 104 32.73 32.04 -33.51
CA PRO A 104 33.37 30.99 -32.71
C PRO A 104 32.75 30.81 -31.31
N ASP A 105 32.24 31.89 -30.69
CA ASP A 105 31.67 31.88 -29.34
C ASP A 105 30.13 31.89 -29.32
N CYS A 106 29.46 31.52 -30.42
CA CYS A 106 28.00 31.54 -30.45
C CYS A 106 27.37 30.43 -29.61
N ARG A 107 26.24 30.78 -28.97
CA ARG A 107 25.45 29.88 -28.12
C ARG A 107 23.97 30.21 -28.22
N ALA A 108 23.14 29.19 -28.10
CA ALA A 108 21.73 29.35 -27.81
C ALA A 108 21.52 29.32 -26.29
N VAL A 109 20.67 30.21 -25.76
CA VAL A 109 20.27 30.21 -24.35
C VAL A 109 18.75 30.12 -24.26
N ILE A 110 18.26 29.08 -23.61
CA ILE A 110 16.85 28.85 -23.35
C ILE A 110 16.63 29.07 -21.86
N THR A 111 15.81 30.05 -21.50
CA THR A 111 15.44 30.35 -20.12
C THR A 111 13.94 30.15 -19.97
N ALA A 112 13.53 29.33 -19.01
CA ALA A 112 12.14 29.05 -18.73
C ALA A 112 11.85 29.32 -17.25
N GLY A 113 10.73 29.97 -16.97
CA GLY A 113 10.24 30.23 -15.62
C GLY A 113 8.77 30.59 -15.63
N ARG A 114 8.31 31.29 -14.60
CA ARG A 114 6.91 31.69 -14.41
C ARG A 114 6.30 32.45 -15.58
N ASP A 115 7.06 33.36 -16.19
CA ASP A 115 6.54 34.27 -17.23
C ASP A 115 6.51 33.63 -18.64
N GLY A 116 6.99 32.39 -18.77
CA GLY A 116 7.09 31.66 -20.03
C GLY A 116 8.51 31.22 -20.35
N VAL A 117 8.75 30.95 -21.63
CA VAL A 117 10.06 30.54 -22.14
C VAL A 117 10.65 31.60 -23.06
N THR A 118 11.89 32.01 -22.82
CA THR A 118 12.66 32.87 -23.71
C THR A 118 13.79 32.07 -24.34
N VAL A 119 13.89 32.14 -25.67
CA VAL A 119 14.97 31.54 -26.46
C VAL A 119 15.79 32.65 -27.10
N VAL A 120 17.08 32.73 -26.76
CA VAL A 120 18.06 33.56 -27.45
C VAL A 120 18.84 32.65 -28.40
N ALA A 121 18.63 32.82 -29.70
CA ALA A 121 19.26 32.02 -30.75
C ALA A 121 20.74 32.44 -30.97
N PRO A 122 21.55 31.61 -31.66
CA PRO A 122 22.97 31.91 -31.92
C PRO A 122 23.28 33.19 -32.69
N ASP A 123 22.29 33.75 -33.39
CA ASP A 123 22.35 35.02 -34.12
C ASP A 123 21.97 36.23 -33.23
N GLY A 124 21.65 36.00 -31.95
CA GLY A 124 21.18 37.01 -31.01
C GLY A 124 19.68 37.29 -31.07
N ARG A 125 18.93 36.64 -31.98
CA ARG A 125 17.48 36.81 -32.07
C ARG A 125 16.82 36.24 -30.81
N ARG A 126 16.02 37.08 -30.15
CA ARG A 126 15.21 36.71 -28.99
C ARG A 126 13.81 36.31 -29.43
N THR A 127 13.34 35.16 -28.96
CA THR A 127 11.96 34.68 -29.12
C THR A 127 11.36 34.47 -27.73
N ASP A 128 10.31 35.22 -27.40
CA ASP A 128 9.58 35.06 -26.14
C ASP A 128 8.30 34.25 -26.40
N LEU A 129 8.08 33.22 -25.60
CA LEU A 129 6.92 32.32 -25.63
C LEU A 129 6.14 32.50 -24.32
N PRO A 130 5.34 33.59 -24.20
CA PRO A 130 4.60 33.87 -22.98
C PRO A 130 3.56 32.78 -22.71
N GLY A 131 3.43 32.37 -21.46
CA GLY A 131 2.48 31.32 -21.06
C GLY A 131 2.89 29.89 -21.42
N GLN A 132 3.99 29.70 -22.15
CA GLN A 132 4.58 28.37 -22.36
C GLN A 132 5.14 27.85 -21.02
N PRO A 133 4.66 26.70 -20.51
CA PRO A 133 5.13 26.18 -19.23
C PRO A 133 6.61 25.78 -19.27
N VAL A 134 7.26 25.81 -18.11
CA VAL A 134 8.65 25.32 -17.95
C VAL A 134 8.74 23.88 -18.46
N PRO A 135 9.69 23.51 -19.34
CA PRO A 135 9.78 22.16 -19.88
C PRO A 135 9.89 21.08 -18.80
N GLN A 136 9.26 19.92 -19.03
CA GLN A 136 9.39 18.76 -18.15
C GLN A 136 10.84 18.25 -18.14
N VAL A 137 11.28 17.80 -16.97
CA VAL A 137 12.60 17.21 -16.75
C VAL A 137 12.44 15.79 -16.22
N PHE A 138 12.74 14.80 -17.07
CA PHE A 138 12.83 13.38 -16.71
C PHE A 138 14.26 12.86 -16.81
N GLY A 139 15.16 13.64 -17.39
CA GLY A 139 16.55 13.30 -17.66
C GLY A 139 17.26 14.48 -18.30
N LEU A 140 18.57 14.34 -18.52
CA LEU A 140 19.41 15.29 -19.23
C LEU A 140 20.20 14.48 -20.25
N HIS A 141 19.72 14.44 -21.48
CA HIS A 141 20.17 13.51 -22.51
C HIS A 141 20.84 14.23 -23.68
N THR A 142 21.87 13.62 -24.25
CA THR A 142 22.52 14.01 -25.50
C THR A 142 22.91 12.76 -26.29
N ASP A 143 22.79 12.81 -27.62
CA ASP A 143 23.30 11.76 -28.52
C ASP A 143 24.77 12.00 -28.92
N LEU A 144 25.36 13.13 -28.49
CA LEU A 144 26.70 13.54 -28.85
C LEU A 144 27.76 12.87 -27.98
N ALA A 145 28.92 12.59 -28.57
CA ALA A 145 30.09 12.16 -27.82
C ALA A 145 30.56 13.29 -26.87
N PRO A 146 31.22 12.97 -25.74
CA PRO A 146 31.61 13.98 -24.74
C PRO A 146 32.42 15.17 -25.28
N ALA A 147 33.25 14.96 -26.30
CA ALA A 147 34.04 16.02 -26.93
C ALA A 147 33.17 16.99 -27.74
N ASP A 148 32.19 16.49 -28.48
CA ASP A 148 31.27 17.29 -29.30
C ASP A 148 30.19 17.98 -28.45
N ALA A 149 29.90 17.40 -27.28
CA ALA A 149 28.98 17.93 -26.27
C ALA A 149 29.60 19.03 -25.39
N ALA A 150 30.91 19.33 -25.53
CA ALA A 150 31.62 20.26 -24.65
C ALA A 150 31.00 21.66 -24.66
N GLY A 151 30.78 22.20 -23.45
CA GLY A 151 30.16 23.52 -23.24
C GLY A 151 28.63 23.50 -23.12
N LEU A 152 27.97 22.35 -23.30
CA LEU A 152 26.58 22.17 -22.88
C LEU A 152 26.46 22.44 -21.38
N SER A 153 25.43 23.19 -20.98
CA SER A 153 25.09 23.33 -19.57
C SER A 153 23.59 23.51 -19.37
N THR A 154 23.04 22.85 -18.36
CA THR A 154 21.65 23.00 -17.94
C THR A 154 21.59 23.19 -16.44
N THR A 155 20.84 24.20 -16.00
CA THR A 155 20.53 24.47 -14.60
C THR A 155 19.04 24.36 -14.39
N VAL A 156 18.62 23.59 -13.39
CA VAL A 156 17.24 23.35 -13.02
C VAL A 156 17.04 23.76 -11.56
N GLU A 157 16.01 24.55 -11.26
CA GLU A 157 15.66 24.98 -9.91
C GLU A 157 14.30 24.43 -9.48
N VAL A 158 14.26 23.75 -8.34
CA VAL A 158 13.06 23.14 -7.78
C VAL A 158 12.85 23.64 -6.36
N ALA A 159 11.70 24.25 -6.11
CA ALA A 159 11.21 24.66 -4.81
C ALA A 159 10.01 23.78 -4.44
N ASP A 160 10.20 22.89 -3.48
CA ASP A 160 9.16 21.98 -3.00
C ASP A 160 8.43 22.63 -1.81
N PRO A 161 7.13 22.98 -1.92
CA PRO A 161 6.38 23.65 -0.85
C PRO A 161 6.24 22.82 0.43
N PHE A 162 6.55 21.52 0.37
CA PHE A 162 6.46 20.59 1.50
C PHE A 162 7.79 20.38 2.22
N SER A 163 8.91 20.79 1.61
CA SER A 163 10.25 20.64 2.16
C SER A 163 10.59 21.81 3.10
N THR A 164 9.87 21.87 4.22
CA THR A 164 9.97 22.95 5.19
C THR A 164 10.53 22.51 6.54
N SER A 165 10.91 23.49 7.36
CA SER A 165 11.08 23.29 8.80
C SER A 165 10.60 24.53 9.58
N PRO A 166 10.11 24.37 10.83
CA PRO A 166 9.51 25.48 11.56
C PRO A 166 10.52 26.60 11.88
N GLY A 167 10.13 27.86 11.65
CA GLY A 167 10.89 29.02 12.11
C GLY A 167 10.74 29.26 13.63
N ALA A 168 11.55 30.15 14.20
CA ALA A 168 11.53 30.44 15.64
C ALA A 168 10.17 30.93 16.16
N LEU A 169 9.49 31.80 15.40
CA LEU A 169 8.14 32.26 15.73
C LEU A 169 7.15 31.09 15.77
N LYS A 170 7.23 30.18 14.79
CA LYS A 170 6.36 29.01 14.70
C LYS A 170 6.56 28.09 15.90
N TYR A 171 7.80 27.81 16.30
CA TYR A 171 8.08 27.09 17.57
C TYR A 171 7.49 27.77 18.80
N GLY A 172 7.57 29.10 18.88
CA GLY A 172 6.95 29.88 19.95
C GLY A 172 5.43 29.69 20.00
N LEU A 173 4.74 29.76 18.85
CA LEU A 173 3.30 29.52 18.76
C LEU A 173 2.92 28.09 19.16
N ILE A 174 3.70 27.08 18.73
CA ILE A 174 3.51 25.68 19.14
C ILE A 174 3.60 25.56 20.67
N ALA A 175 4.66 26.11 21.27
CA ALA A 175 4.88 26.05 22.72
C ALA A 175 3.75 26.74 23.49
N VAL A 176 3.28 27.91 23.03
CA VAL A 176 2.15 28.63 23.63
C VAL A 176 0.87 27.83 23.54
N GLN A 177 0.56 27.26 22.36
CA GLN A 177 -0.65 26.47 22.15
C GLN A 177 -0.67 25.22 23.04
N LEU A 178 0.40 24.41 22.99
CA LEU A 178 0.49 23.16 23.74
C LEU A 178 0.53 23.43 25.25
N GLY A 179 1.27 24.46 25.67
CA GLY A 179 1.31 24.91 27.07
C GLY A 179 -0.07 25.35 27.58
N ALA A 180 -0.81 26.13 26.78
CA ALA A 180 -2.17 26.53 27.12
C ALA A 180 -3.13 25.34 27.20
N ALA A 181 -3.11 24.45 26.21
CA ALA A 181 -3.93 23.24 26.19
C ALA A 181 -3.63 22.33 27.39
N ALA A 182 -2.35 22.09 27.70
CA ALA A 182 -1.91 21.30 28.84
C ALA A 182 -2.37 21.91 30.17
N ALA A 183 -2.17 23.21 30.37
CA ALA A 183 -2.61 23.90 31.58
C ALA A 183 -4.15 23.86 31.74
N LEU A 184 -4.90 24.04 30.66
CA LEU A 184 -6.36 23.91 30.69
C LEU A 184 -6.81 22.47 30.97
N LEU A 185 -6.13 21.46 30.41
CA LEU A 185 -6.36 20.07 30.74
C LEU A 185 -6.14 19.81 32.23
N VAL A 186 -5.04 20.31 32.82
CA VAL A 186 -4.80 20.18 34.27
C VAL A 186 -5.91 20.85 35.09
N LEU A 187 -6.38 22.03 34.68
CA LEU A 187 -7.45 22.76 35.37
C LEU A 187 -8.81 22.06 35.27
N LEU A 188 -9.14 21.48 34.12
CA LEU A 188 -10.45 20.85 33.84
C LEU A 188 -10.48 19.36 34.25
N VAL A 189 -9.35 18.68 34.18
CA VAL A 189 -9.13 17.29 34.58
C VAL A 189 -8.51 17.28 35.98
N ARG A 190 -9.17 17.90 36.95
CA ARG A 190 -8.74 17.75 38.35
C ARG A 190 -8.77 16.25 38.73
N PRO A 191 -7.76 15.74 39.45
CA PRO A 191 -7.80 14.38 39.95
C PRO A 191 -9.02 14.25 40.89
N ALA A 192 -9.99 13.43 40.48
CA ALA A 192 -11.01 13.00 41.41
C ALA A 192 -10.30 12.28 42.57
N ARG A 193 -10.72 12.50 43.84
CA ARG A 193 -10.25 11.71 44.98
C ARG A 193 -10.31 10.24 44.58
N THR A 194 -9.15 9.64 44.39
CA THR A 194 -9.03 8.26 43.96
C THR A 194 -9.55 7.40 45.10
N ARG A 195 -10.80 6.95 45.02
CA ARG A 195 -11.17 5.74 45.75
C ARG A 195 -10.25 4.67 45.18
N ARG A 196 -9.25 4.21 45.96
CA ARG A 196 -8.41 3.05 45.66
C ARG A 196 -9.35 1.92 45.25
N ARG A 197 -9.55 1.74 43.94
CA ARG A 197 -10.29 0.59 43.42
C ARG A 197 -9.32 -0.56 43.58
N ARG A 198 -9.49 -1.35 44.64
CA ARG A 198 -8.78 -2.61 44.79
C ARG A 198 -8.97 -3.39 43.50
N VAL A 199 -7.87 -3.73 42.83
CA VAL A 199 -7.86 -4.67 41.71
C VAL A 199 -8.27 -6.00 42.31
N ARG A 200 -9.57 -6.30 42.25
CA ARG A 200 -10.09 -7.62 42.61
C ARG A 200 -9.92 -8.49 41.38
N TRP A 201 -9.04 -9.47 41.46
CA TRP A 201 -8.95 -10.56 40.51
C TRP A 201 -10.34 -11.22 40.40
N ARG A 202 -11.00 -11.00 39.28
CA ARG A 202 -12.30 -11.60 38.95
C ARG A 202 -12.06 -12.57 37.81
N ALA A 203 -12.87 -13.63 37.72
CA ALA A 203 -12.78 -14.62 36.64
C ALA A 203 -12.78 -13.98 35.22
N ALA A 204 -13.40 -12.80 35.07
CA ALA A 204 -13.41 -12.05 33.82
C ALA A 204 -12.04 -11.50 33.37
N TRP A 205 -11.00 -11.58 34.21
CA TRP A 205 -9.62 -11.23 33.86
C TRP A 205 -9.01 -12.21 32.86
N TRP A 206 -9.38 -13.50 32.92
CA TRP A 206 -8.93 -14.49 31.92
C TRP A 206 -9.37 -14.14 30.49
N VAL A 207 -10.49 -13.41 30.34
CA VAL A 207 -10.91 -12.87 29.03
C VAL A 207 -9.97 -11.75 28.59
N ASP A 208 -9.51 -10.89 29.52
CA ASP A 208 -8.53 -9.86 29.19
C ASP A 208 -7.21 -10.50 28.74
N VAL A 209 -6.72 -11.52 29.45
CA VAL A 209 -5.52 -12.29 29.05
C VAL A 209 -5.72 -12.93 27.68
N GLY A 210 -6.82 -13.65 27.48
CA GLY A 210 -7.13 -14.27 26.19
C GLY A 210 -7.20 -13.27 25.04
N MET A 211 -7.74 -12.07 25.27
CA MET A 211 -7.75 -11.01 24.27
C MET A 211 -6.33 -10.54 23.92
N VAL A 212 -5.50 -10.24 24.92
CA VAL A 212 -4.11 -9.81 24.67
C VAL A 212 -3.31 -10.90 23.97
N THR A 213 -3.43 -12.15 24.40
CA THR A 213 -2.76 -13.29 23.76
C THR A 213 -3.22 -13.49 22.32
N THR A 214 -4.53 -13.40 22.06
CA THR A 214 -5.07 -13.53 20.69
C THR A 214 -4.56 -12.42 19.78
N LEU A 215 -4.57 -11.16 20.26
CA LEU A 215 -4.08 -10.02 19.50
C LEU A 215 -2.56 -10.10 19.24
N ALA A 216 -1.77 -10.51 20.24
CA ALA A 216 -0.34 -10.72 20.08
C ALA A 216 -0.04 -11.86 19.09
N GLY A 217 -0.76 -12.98 19.17
CA GLY A 217 -0.65 -14.07 18.19
C GLY A 217 -1.06 -13.61 16.78
N TRP A 218 -2.11 -12.80 16.67
CA TRP A 218 -2.54 -12.24 15.39
C TRP A 218 -1.52 -11.28 14.78
N ALA A 219 -0.74 -10.56 15.59
CA ALA A 219 0.36 -9.75 15.08
C ALA A 219 1.42 -10.59 14.35
N VAL A 220 1.60 -11.85 14.76
CA VAL A 220 2.54 -12.80 14.16
C VAL A 220 1.95 -13.46 12.91
N ILE A 221 0.79 -14.10 13.03
CA ILE A 221 0.23 -14.94 11.95
C ILE A 221 -0.74 -14.20 11.01
N GLY A 222 -1.20 -13.01 11.39
CA GLY A 222 -2.24 -12.28 10.68
C GLY A 222 -1.80 -11.77 9.31
N PRO A 223 -2.78 -11.50 8.43
CA PRO A 223 -2.53 -11.10 7.04
C PRO A 223 -1.83 -9.76 6.92
N LEU A 224 -1.17 -9.56 5.78
CA LEU A 224 -0.74 -8.23 5.34
C LEU A 224 -1.97 -7.36 5.07
N ALA A 225 -1.98 -6.13 5.57
CA ALA A 225 -3.04 -5.20 5.24
C ALA A 225 -2.72 -4.47 3.92
N VAL A 226 -3.77 -4.06 3.20
CA VAL A 226 -3.61 -3.18 2.04
C VAL A 226 -2.90 -1.90 2.50
N ASP A 227 -2.01 -1.30 1.72
CA ASP A 227 -1.26 -0.09 2.07
C ASP A 227 -0.23 -0.23 3.21
N ASP A 228 0.05 -1.43 3.74
CA ASP A 228 1.12 -1.57 4.77
C ASP A 228 2.48 -1.09 4.24
N GLY A 229 2.83 -1.48 3.00
CA GLY A 229 4.03 -0.98 2.35
C GLY A 229 3.93 0.50 1.97
N TRP A 230 2.75 0.99 1.61
CA TRP A 230 2.52 2.42 1.30
C TRP A 230 2.74 3.32 2.51
N ALA A 231 2.03 3.06 3.61
CA ALA A 231 2.08 3.86 4.82
C ALA A 231 3.43 3.78 5.52
N SER A 232 4.07 2.59 5.53
CA SER A 232 5.41 2.45 6.10
C SER A 232 6.46 3.20 5.26
N MET A 233 6.33 3.24 3.93
CA MET A 233 7.23 4.01 3.08
C MET A 233 7.08 5.52 3.24
N ILE A 234 5.86 6.04 3.40
CA ILE A 234 5.67 7.46 3.75
C ILE A 234 6.30 7.75 5.10
N ALA A 235 6.09 6.90 6.11
CA ALA A 235 6.72 7.09 7.44
C ALA A 235 8.26 7.03 7.39
N ARG A 236 8.83 6.17 6.53
CA ARG A 236 10.28 6.14 6.27
C ARG A 236 10.75 7.41 5.58
N ASN A 237 9.98 7.93 4.63
CA ASN A 237 10.26 9.20 3.96
C ASN A 237 10.29 10.35 4.97
N VAL A 238 9.29 10.44 5.86
CA VAL A 238 9.27 11.40 6.99
C VAL A 238 10.53 11.28 7.84
N ALA A 239 10.91 10.05 8.24
CA ALA A 239 12.09 9.83 9.07
C ALA A 239 13.39 10.27 8.37
N ALA A 240 13.46 10.16 7.03
CA ALA A 240 14.63 10.51 6.24
C ALA A 240 14.69 12.00 5.85
N THR A 241 13.55 12.65 5.63
CA THR A 241 13.48 13.97 4.98
C THR A 241 12.70 15.02 5.76
N GLY A 242 11.90 14.63 6.75
CA GLY A 242 10.98 15.49 7.49
C GLY A 242 9.64 15.72 6.80
N ASN A 243 9.53 15.44 5.50
CA ASN A 243 8.30 15.65 4.73
C ASN A 243 7.40 14.38 4.76
N PRO A 244 6.13 14.47 5.19
CA PRO A 244 5.13 13.41 5.03
C PRO A 244 4.60 13.30 3.59
N GLY A 245 5.52 13.31 2.62
CA GLY A 245 5.23 13.25 1.20
C GLY A 245 4.79 11.87 0.75
N ASN A 246 3.81 11.83 -0.16
CA ASN A 246 3.36 10.61 -0.79
C ASN A 246 4.41 10.07 -1.78
N TYR A 247 5.30 9.21 -1.29
CA TYR A 247 6.45 8.68 -2.03
C TYR A 247 6.12 8.05 -3.40
N TYR A 248 4.88 7.61 -3.64
CA TYR A 248 4.48 6.89 -4.86
C TYR A 248 3.56 7.67 -5.80
N ARG A 249 2.92 8.77 -5.36
CA ARG A 249 1.91 9.51 -6.14
C ARG A 249 2.01 11.00 -5.91
N TRP A 250 1.26 11.75 -6.72
CA TRP A 250 0.98 13.18 -6.49
C TRP A 250 2.24 14.03 -6.31
N TRP A 251 3.31 13.69 -7.03
CA TRP A 251 4.62 14.34 -6.96
C TRP A 251 5.18 14.48 -5.55
N ASN A 252 4.97 13.46 -4.71
CA ASN A 252 5.40 13.48 -3.31
C ASN A 252 4.74 14.60 -2.49
N ALA A 253 3.52 15.00 -2.84
CA ALA A 253 2.71 15.92 -2.04
C ALA A 253 2.61 15.46 -0.59
N ALA A 254 2.75 16.39 0.36
CA ALA A 254 2.51 16.09 1.76
C ALA A 254 1.07 15.60 1.98
N GLU A 255 0.91 14.57 2.81
CA GLU A 255 -0.41 14.03 3.22
C GLU A 255 -1.15 14.97 4.19
N VAL A 256 -0.82 16.26 4.22
CA VAL A 256 -1.47 17.27 5.07
C VAL A 256 -2.94 17.47 4.60
N PRO A 257 -3.93 17.53 5.51
CA PRO A 257 -3.85 17.61 6.98
C PRO A 257 -3.87 16.26 7.71
N PHE A 258 -3.68 15.15 7.01
CA PHE A 258 -3.90 13.78 7.49
C PHE A 258 -2.61 12.96 7.67
N ALA A 259 -1.48 13.62 7.92
CA ALA A 259 -0.16 12.99 8.02
C ALA A 259 0.17 12.43 9.42
N PHE A 260 -0.65 12.72 10.44
CA PHE A 260 -0.24 12.48 11.84
C PHE A 260 0.04 11.01 12.15
N SER A 261 -0.65 10.08 11.48
CA SER A 261 -0.41 8.65 11.71
C SER A 261 0.97 8.20 11.23
N GLN A 262 1.43 8.75 10.10
CA GLN A 262 2.72 8.49 9.51
C GLN A 262 3.83 9.15 10.33
N GLU A 263 3.61 10.36 10.85
CA GLU A 263 4.53 11.03 11.78
C GLU A 263 4.72 10.24 13.08
N LEU A 264 3.64 9.68 13.63
CA LEU A 264 3.72 8.79 14.80
C LEU A 264 4.46 7.49 14.50
N LEU A 265 4.41 7.00 13.25
CA LEU A 265 5.05 5.78 12.80
C LEU A 265 6.52 5.99 12.41
N ALA A 266 6.90 7.17 11.92
CA ALA A 266 8.25 7.52 11.50
C ALA A 266 9.35 7.08 12.51
N PRO A 267 9.28 7.39 13.82
CA PRO A 267 10.30 6.95 14.78
C PRO A 267 10.37 5.42 14.92
N TRP A 268 9.27 4.69 14.69
CA TRP A 268 9.26 3.23 14.71
C TRP A 268 10.04 2.67 13.52
N THR A 269 9.86 3.27 12.33
CA THR A 269 10.59 2.86 11.11
C THR A 269 12.09 3.13 11.23
N ALA A 270 12.49 4.20 11.93
CA ALA A 270 13.90 4.49 12.21
C ALA A 270 14.52 3.44 13.15
N ALA A 271 13.75 2.90 14.08
CA ALA A 271 14.21 1.84 14.98
C ALA A 271 14.28 0.46 14.28
N SER A 272 13.24 0.08 13.55
CA SER A 272 13.22 -1.13 12.73
C SER A 272 12.12 -1.08 11.69
N ILE A 273 12.38 -1.66 10.52
CA ILE A 273 11.37 -1.84 9.46
C ILE A 273 10.87 -3.28 9.37
N ALA A 274 11.15 -4.12 10.38
CA ALA A 274 10.64 -5.49 10.42
C ALA A 274 9.09 -5.51 10.50
N PRO A 275 8.40 -6.34 9.69
CA PRO A 275 6.94 -6.45 9.70
C PRO A 275 6.32 -6.57 11.11
N LEU A 276 6.87 -7.48 11.93
CA LEU A 276 6.38 -7.71 13.28
C LEU A 276 6.52 -6.48 14.20
N TRP A 277 7.62 -5.73 14.07
CA TRP A 277 7.85 -4.51 14.84
C TRP A 277 6.86 -3.40 14.43
N LEU A 278 6.66 -3.21 13.13
CA LEU A 278 5.73 -2.21 12.62
C LEU A 278 4.25 -2.55 12.91
N ARG A 279 3.94 -3.79 13.30
CA ARG A 279 2.62 -4.21 13.80
C ARG A 279 2.40 -3.95 15.29
N VAL A 280 3.43 -3.60 16.05
CA VAL A 280 3.31 -3.34 17.49
C VAL A 280 2.35 -2.17 17.78
N PRO A 281 2.43 -1.01 17.09
CA PRO A 281 1.51 0.11 17.34
C PRO A 281 0.04 -0.28 17.20
N SER A 282 -0.36 -0.89 16.07
CA SER A 282 -1.75 -1.30 15.86
C SER A 282 -2.22 -2.37 16.86
N THR A 283 -1.32 -3.27 17.29
CA THR A 283 -1.62 -4.27 18.33
C THR A 283 -1.87 -3.61 19.69
N LEU A 284 -1.05 -2.62 20.07
CA LEU A 284 -1.25 -1.86 21.30
C LEU A 284 -2.55 -1.05 21.27
N LEU A 285 -2.88 -0.45 20.12
CA LEU A 285 -4.15 0.26 19.88
C LEU A 285 -5.36 -0.70 19.98
N ALA A 286 -5.22 -1.94 19.52
CA ALA A 286 -6.26 -2.97 19.67
C ALA A 286 -6.53 -3.29 21.15
N VAL A 287 -5.46 -3.46 21.93
CA VAL A 287 -5.56 -3.71 23.38
C VAL A 287 -6.14 -2.50 24.12
N ALA A 288 -5.74 -1.28 23.74
CA ALA A 288 -6.31 -0.05 24.29
C ALA A 288 -7.81 0.06 23.98
N THR A 289 -8.20 -0.20 22.73
CA THR A 289 -9.60 -0.25 22.28
C THR A 289 -10.39 -1.28 23.10
N TRP A 290 -9.83 -2.47 23.35
CA TRP A 290 -10.44 -3.48 24.21
C TRP A 290 -10.69 -2.98 25.64
N TRP A 291 -9.72 -2.32 26.26
CA TRP A 291 -9.90 -1.80 27.62
C TRP A 291 -10.94 -0.67 27.68
N VAL A 292 -10.94 0.23 26.70
CA VAL A 292 -11.92 1.32 26.61
C VAL A 292 -13.32 0.78 26.34
N LEU A 293 -13.48 -0.19 25.44
CA LEU A 293 -14.73 -0.87 25.18
C LEU A 293 -15.24 -1.59 26.44
N SER A 294 -14.43 -2.49 27.01
CA SER A 294 -14.83 -3.37 28.11
C SER A 294 -15.12 -2.66 29.43
N ARG A 295 -14.40 -1.55 29.72
CA ARG A 295 -14.50 -0.84 31.01
C ARG A 295 -15.17 0.53 30.89
N GLY A 296 -14.96 1.22 29.77
CA GLY A 296 -15.54 2.54 29.49
C GLY A 296 -16.95 2.44 28.94
N VAL A 297 -17.08 1.92 27.72
CA VAL A 297 -18.37 1.84 27.00
C VAL A 297 -19.32 0.87 27.70
N LEU A 298 -18.91 -0.39 27.88
CA LEU A 298 -19.77 -1.41 28.50
C LEU A 298 -20.00 -1.12 29.99
N GLY A 299 -19.03 -0.53 30.68
CA GLY A 299 -19.20 -0.09 32.07
C GLY A 299 -20.29 0.97 32.22
N ALA A 300 -20.50 1.82 31.21
CA ALA A 300 -21.58 2.80 31.17
C ALA A 300 -22.90 2.20 30.64
N ALA A 301 -22.84 1.34 29.62
CA ALA A 301 -24.01 0.74 28.98
C ALA A 301 -24.68 -0.35 29.82
N LEU A 302 -23.87 -1.18 30.50
CA LEU A 302 -24.28 -2.38 31.22
C LEU A 302 -23.63 -2.44 32.62
N PRO A 303 -23.83 -1.43 33.49
CA PRO A 303 -23.04 -1.23 34.71
C PRO A 303 -23.04 -2.43 35.67
N VAL A 304 -24.13 -3.21 35.68
CA VAL A 304 -24.26 -4.40 36.55
C VAL A 304 -23.58 -5.64 35.97
N ARG A 305 -23.56 -5.79 34.64
CA ARG A 305 -23.16 -7.06 33.98
C ARG A 305 -21.86 -6.97 33.18
N ALA A 306 -21.32 -5.77 32.94
CA ALA A 306 -20.12 -5.55 32.13
C ALA A 306 -18.90 -6.35 32.60
N ALA A 307 -18.78 -6.60 33.91
CA ALA A 307 -17.67 -7.36 34.50
C ALA A 307 -17.91 -8.88 34.60
N THR A 308 -18.98 -9.41 33.98
CA THR A 308 -19.25 -10.85 33.95
C THR A 308 -18.47 -11.52 32.81
N VAL A 309 -18.04 -12.76 33.01
CA VAL A 309 -17.32 -13.53 31.97
C VAL A 309 -18.14 -13.62 30.69
N ARG A 310 -19.46 -13.83 30.78
CA ARG A 310 -20.36 -13.93 29.62
C ARG A 310 -20.37 -12.67 28.76
N VAL A 311 -20.60 -11.51 29.37
CA VAL A 311 -20.64 -10.23 28.63
C VAL A 311 -19.26 -9.84 28.11
N ARG A 312 -18.20 -10.10 28.90
CA ARG A 312 -16.83 -9.86 28.44
C ARG A 312 -16.44 -10.75 27.26
N SER A 313 -16.76 -12.04 27.31
CA SER A 313 -16.42 -12.98 26.22
C SER A 313 -17.18 -12.62 24.94
N LEU A 314 -18.45 -12.25 25.05
CA LEU A 314 -19.22 -11.70 23.92
C LEU A 314 -18.56 -10.44 23.35
N ALA A 315 -18.18 -9.49 24.21
CA ALA A 315 -17.51 -8.28 23.76
C ALA A 315 -16.17 -8.54 23.10
N ALA A 316 -15.40 -9.49 23.63
CA ALA A 316 -14.13 -9.91 23.06
C ALA A 316 -14.36 -10.52 21.66
N ALA A 317 -15.31 -11.44 21.52
CA ALA A 317 -15.63 -12.05 20.24
C ALA A 317 -16.14 -11.02 19.22
N SER A 318 -17.03 -10.11 19.62
CA SER A 318 -17.51 -9.03 18.75
C SER A 318 -16.40 -8.06 18.33
N LEU A 319 -15.47 -7.73 19.24
CA LEU A 319 -14.33 -6.88 18.90
C LEU A 319 -13.34 -7.60 17.98
N LEU A 320 -12.99 -8.86 18.27
CA LEU A 320 -12.11 -9.64 17.41
C LEU A 320 -12.70 -9.75 15.99
N ALA A 321 -14.00 -10.06 15.86
CA ALA A 321 -14.64 -10.16 14.55
C ALA A 321 -14.65 -8.83 13.78
N ALA A 322 -14.68 -7.69 14.47
CA ALA A 322 -14.65 -6.37 13.86
C ALA A 322 -13.22 -5.80 13.66
N TRP A 323 -12.22 -6.34 14.35
CA TRP A 323 -10.85 -5.82 14.36
C TRP A 323 -9.90 -6.64 13.48
N LEU A 324 -9.88 -7.97 13.66
CA LEU A 324 -8.91 -8.86 13.02
C LEU A 324 -8.87 -8.73 11.47
N PRO A 325 -10.01 -8.54 10.77
CA PRO A 325 -10.00 -8.42 9.31
C PRO A 325 -9.45 -7.09 8.75
N PHE A 326 -9.28 -6.07 9.59
CA PHE A 326 -9.04 -4.69 9.14
C PHE A 326 -7.83 -4.01 9.77
N ASN A 327 -7.68 -4.11 11.10
CA ASN A 327 -6.88 -3.16 11.88
C ASN A 327 -5.55 -3.78 12.36
N LEU A 328 -4.83 -4.44 11.45
CA LEU A 328 -3.46 -4.90 11.66
C LEU A 328 -2.54 -4.13 10.71
N GLY A 329 -1.27 -3.96 11.08
CA GLY A 329 -0.26 -3.30 10.23
C GLY A 329 -0.12 -1.82 10.55
N THR A 330 0.14 -1.01 9.53
CA THR A 330 0.53 0.41 9.66
C THR A 330 -0.56 1.38 9.24
N ARG A 331 -1.72 0.88 8.84
CA ARG A 331 -2.84 1.72 8.37
C ARG A 331 -3.47 2.56 9.51
N PRO A 332 -4.01 3.75 9.18
CA PRO A 332 -4.51 4.71 10.17
C PRO A 332 -5.81 4.29 10.89
N GLU A 333 -6.58 3.33 10.36
CA GLU A 333 -7.89 2.97 10.93
C GLU A 333 -7.80 2.47 12.37
N SER A 334 -6.69 1.85 12.77
CA SER A 334 -6.46 1.41 14.14
C SER A 334 -6.45 2.57 15.14
N TYR A 335 -5.89 3.72 14.76
CA TYR A 335 -5.87 4.96 15.55
C TYR A 335 -7.28 5.57 15.60
N VAL A 336 -7.98 5.63 14.47
CA VAL A 336 -9.35 6.16 14.41
C VAL A 336 -10.30 5.30 15.24
N ALA A 337 -10.23 3.98 15.14
CA ALA A 337 -11.06 3.06 15.91
C ALA A 337 -10.91 3.26 17.43
N LEU A 338 -9.67 3.50 17.90
CA LEU A 338 -9.42 3.88 19.29
C LEU A 338 -10.06 5.25 19.61
N GLY A 339 -9.81 6.27 18.80
CA GLY A 339 -10.34 7.62 19.00
C GLY A 339 -11.87 7.63 19.09
N VAL A 340 -12.55 6.92 18.18
CA VAL A 340 -14.01 6.80 18.16
C VAL A 340 -14.53 6.06 19.39
N VAL A 341 -13.92 4.94 19.81
CA VAL A 341 -14.41 4.22 21.00
C VAL A 341 -14.17 5.01 22.29
N VAL A 342 -13.06 5.77 22.37
CA VAL A 342 -12.80 6.71 23.46
C VAL A 342 -13.84 7.82 23.47
N ALA A 343 -14.17 8.40 22.31
CA ALA A 343 -15.21 9.41 22.19
C ALA A 343 -16.59 8.87 22.64
N VAL A 344 -16.96 7.65 22.24
CA VAL A 344 -18.18 6.97 22.74
C VAL A 344 -18.15 6.84 24.26
N ALA A 345 -17.06 6.34 24.83
CA ALA A 345 -16.93 6.13 26.27
C ALA A 345 -17.03 7.44 27.06
N LEU A 346 -16.36 8.51 26.60
CA LEU A 346 -16.37 9.83 27.23
C LEU A 346 -17.74 10.48 27.10
N ALA A 347 -18.33 10.50 25.90
CA ALA A 347 -19.62 11.12 25.66
C ALA A 347 -20.74 10.44 26.46
N MET A 348 -20.73 9.11 26.53
CA MET A 348 -21.69 8.35 27.32
C MET A 348 -21.54 8.56 28.82
N ARG A 349 -20.32 8.86 29.31
CA ARG A 349 -20.02 9.09 30.72
C ARG A 349 -20.04 10.55 31.13
N ALA A 350 -20.09 11.49 30.19
CA ALA A 350 -19.96 12.93 30.45
C ALA A 350 -20.88 13.41 31.57
N ARG A 351 -20.29 14.03 32.60
CA ARG A 351 -21.01 14.65 33.72
C ARG A 351 -20.49 16.05 34.06
N GLY A 352 -19.31 16.41 33.57
CA GLY A 352 -18.76 17.74 33.79
C GLY A 352 -17.59 18.05 32.85
N PRO A 353 -16.77 19.06 33.18
CA PRO A 353 -15.74 19.59 32.28
C PRO A 353 -14.62 18.60 31.97
N ARG A 354 -14.35 17.65 32.87
CA ARG A 354 -13.33 16.62 32.70
C ARG A 354 -13.55 15.78 31.44
N GLU A 355 -14.73 15.19 31.29
CA GLU A 355 -15.01 14.34 30.13
C GLU A 355 -15.08 15.17 28.85
N LEU A 356 -15.56 16.41 28.93
CA LEU A 356 -15.62 17.33 27.79
C LEU A 356 -14.21 17.70 27.30
N ALA A 357 -13.29 18.01 28.20
CA ALA A 357 -11.92 18.36 27.84
C ALA A 357 -11.17 17.17 27.24
N LEU A 358 -11.31 15.97 27.82
CA LEU A 358 -10.74 14.75 27.25
C LEU A 358 -11.36 14.40 25.89
N LEU A 359 -12.67 14.64 25.71
CA LEU A 359 -13.34 14.44 24.43
C LEU A 359 -12.82 15.44 23.38
N ALA A 360 -12.66 16.70 23.74
CA ALA A 360 -12.08 17.73 22.87
C ALA A 360 -10.66 17.36 22.43
N LEU A 361 -9.82 16.88 23.35
CA LEU A 361 -8.48 16.37 23.03
C LEU A 361 -8.53 15.16 22.09
N THR A 362 -9.45 14.22 22.36
CA THR A 362 -9.64 13.03 21.51
C THR A 362 -10.01 13.43 20.09
N VAL A 363 -10.91 14.41 19.92
CA VAL A 363 -11.27 14.94 18.60
C VAL A 363 -10.06 15.58 17.93
N GLY A 364 -9.35 16.47 18.64
CA GLY A 364 -8.16 17.16 18.12
C GLY A 364 -7.04 16.21 17.67
N LEU A 365 -6.85 15.08 18.35
CA LEU A 365 -5.82 14.09 17.98
C LEU A 365 -6.29 13.04 16.96
N THR A 366 -7.60 12.83 16.78
CA THR A 366 -8.11 11.80 15.86
C THR A 366 -8.40 12.35 14.47
N VAL A 367 -8.83 13.61 14.35
CA VAL A 367 -9.13 14.21 13.03
C VAL A 367 -7.89 14.26 12.11
N PRO A 368 -6.69 14.65 12.58
CA PRO A 368 -5.48 14.69 11.73
C PRO A 368 -4.91 13.31 11.33
N ILE A 369 -5.51 12.20 11.75
CA ILE A 369 -5.01 10.85 11.46
C ILE A 369 -5.36 10.41 10.04
N SER A 370 -6.57 10.73 9.58
CA SER A 370 -7.10 10.37 8.26
C SER A 370 -8.44 11.10 8.04
N PRO A 371 -8.97 11.17 6.80
CA PRO A 371 -10.32 11.69 6.55
C PRO A 371 -11.40 10.98 7.38
N ASN A 372 -11.23 9.67 7.64
CA ASN A 372 -12.16 8.90 8.48
C ASN A 372 -12.09 9.28 9.98
N GLY A 373 -11.13 10.13 10.37
CA GLY A 373 -11.07 10.72 11.71
C GLY A 373 -12.36 11.47 12.09
N LEU A 374 -13.13 11.95 11.10
CA LEU A 374 -14.46 12.56 11.29
C LEU A 374 -15.47 11.66 12.04
N LEU A 375 -15.27 10.33 12.05
CA LEU A 375 -16.15 9.41 12.76
C LEU A 375 -16.28 9.70 14.27
N VAL A 376 -15.32 10.44 14.87
CA VAL A 376 -15.43 10.90 16.26
C VAL A 376 -16.64 11.81 16.50
N LEU A 377 -17.20 12.41 15.44
CA LEU A 377 -18.41 13.22 15.51
C LEU A 377 -19.67 12.36 15.73
N ALA A 378 -19.69 11.09 15.36
CA ALA A 378 -20.85 10.20 15.56
C ALA A 378 -21.31 10.15 17.03
N PRO A 379 -20.43 9.84 18.02
CA PRO A 379 -20.82 9.94 19.42
C PRO A 379 -21.09 11.39 19.87
N VAL A 380 -20.44 12.41 19.31
CA VAL A 380 -20.71 13.81 19.69
C VAL A 380 -22.15 14.19 19.34
N VAL A 381 -22.62 13.86 18.13
CA VAL A 381 -23.97 14.13 17.67
C VAL A 381 -25.00 13.35 18.48
N VAL A 382 -24.83 12.03 18.63
CA VAL A 382 -25.79 11.17 19.34
C VAL A 382 -25.92 11.54 20.81
N PHE A 383 -24.83 11.98 21.44
CA PHE A 383 -24.82 12.37 22.85
C PHE A 383 -24.87 13.89 23.07
N ALA A 384 -25.13 14.71 22.04
CA ALA A 384 -25.14 16.17 22.14
C ALA A 384 -26.00 16.71 23.30
N PRO A 385 -27.23 16.23 23.55
CA PRO A 385 -28.02 16.69 24.69
C PRO A 385 -27.35 16.44 26.04
N ARG A 386 -26.61 15.31 26.15
CA ARG A 386 -25.88 14.94 27.37
C ARG A 386 -24.61 15.78 27.53
N LEU A 387 -23.86 15.99 26.46
CA LEU A 387 -22.66 16.83 26.45
C LEU A 387 -23.01 18.26 26.83
N TRP A 388 -24.10 18.79 26.25
CA TRP A 388 -24.62 20.11 26.56
C TRP A 388 -25.11 20.24 28.00
N ALA A 389 -25.82 19.22 28.52
CA ALA A 389 -26.22 19.20 29.91
C ALA A 389 -25.02 19.19 30.87
N ALA A 390 -23.97 18.41 30.57
CA ALA A 390 -22.72 18.40 31.34
C ALA A 390 -22.05 19.78 31.33
N LEU A 391 -21.95 20.43 30.17
CA LEU A 391 -21.37 21.76 30.03
C LEU A 391 -22.16 22.82 30.81
N ARG A 392 -23.50 22.85 30.66
CA ARG A 392 -24.38 23.78 31.39
C ARG A 392 -24.29 23.58 32.89
N SER A 393 -24.29 22.34 33.36
CA SER A 393 -24.22 22.05 34.80
C SER A 393 -22.92 22.54 35.44
N ALA A 394 -21.83 22.58 34.67
CA ALA A 394 -20.54 23.13 35.10
C ALA A 394 -20.43 24.65 34.93
N SER A 395 -21.38 25.28 34.23
CA SER A 395 -21.32 26.68 33.80
C SER A 395 -22.56 27.46 34.25
N PRO A 396 -22.66 27.82 35.55
CA PRO A 396 -23.84 28.49 36.09
C PRO A 396 -24.04 29.93 35.57
N THR A 397 -23.00 30.56 35.02
CA THR A 397 -23.06 31.93 34.47
C THR A 397 -22.64 31.94 33.00
N ARG A 398 -23.12 32.93 32.24
CA ARG A 398 -22.74 33.13 30.83
C ARG A 398 -21.22 33.26 30.65
N TRP A 399 -20.56 33.98 31.57
CA TRP A 399 -19.09 34.11 31.58
C TRP A 399 -18.36 32.79 31.78
N ARG A 400 -18.84 31.93 32.70
CA ARG A 400 -18.26 30.60 32.88
C ARG A 400 -18.50 29.70 31.67
N LEU A 401 -19.67 29.81 31.03
CA LEU A 401 -19.96 29.08 29.80
C LEU A 401 -18.98 29.48 28.68
N ALA A 402 -18.79 30.77 28.46
CA ALA A 402 -17.82 31.29 27.49
C ALA A 402 -16.39 30.81 27.80
N ALA A 403 -15.98 30.84 29.07
CA ALA A 403 -14.66 30.36 29.48
C ALA A 403 -14.47 28.86 29.23
N HIS A 404 -15.48 28.02 29.52
CA HIS A 404 -15.39 26.58 29.23
C HIS A 404 -15.40 26.31 27.73
N LEU A 405 -16.25 26.99 26.95
CA LEU A 405 -16.25 26.84 25.49
C LEU A 405 -14.89 27.20 24.90
N ALA A 406 -14.34 28.37 25.26
CA ALA A 406 -13.00 28.76 24.83
C ALA A 406 -11.94 27.73 25.24
N ALA A 407 -12.00 27.21 26.47
CA ALA A 407 -11.05 26.22 26.95
C ALA A 407 -11.14 24.88 26.18
N LEU A 408 -12.35 24.41 25.90
CA LEU A 408 -12.58 23.22 25.09
C LEU A 408 -12.10 23.43 23.64
N SER A 409 -12.34 24.60 23.06
CA SER A 409 -11.83 24.96 21.74
C SER A 409 -10.30 24.99 21.70
N CYS A 410 -9.64 25.55 22.72
CA CYS A 410 -8.18 25.54 22.83
C CYS A 410 -7.61 24.11 22.88
N VAL A 411 -8.24 23.23 23.67
CA VAL A 411 -7.83 21.82 23.75
C VAL A 411 -8.08 21.07 22.44
N ALA A 412 -9.21 21.31 21.76
CA ALA A 412 -9.48 20.74 20.44
C ALA A 412 -8.50 21.26 19.37
N ALA A 413 -8.08 22.52 19.48
CA ALA A 413 -7.14 23.16 18.57
C ALA A 413 -5.72 22.57 18.60
N VAL A 414 -5.43 21.63 19.52
CA VAL A 414 -4.23 20.78 19.44
C VAL A 414 -4.15 20.08 18.07
N GLY A 415 -5.30 19.77 17.46
CA GLY A 415 -5.34 19.23 16.09
C GLY A 415 -4.73 20.17 15.05
N LEU A 416 -4.97 21.49 15.14
CA LEU A 416 -4.31 22.45 14.25
C LEU A 416 -2.81 22.50 14.49
N THR A 417 -2.37 22.37 15.74
CA THR A 417 -0.95 22.32 16.06
C THR A 417 -0.27 21.08 15.52
N VAL A 418 -0.94 19.92 15.55
CA VAL A 418 -0.45 18.71 14.92
C VAL A 418 -0.36 18.88 13.40
N ILE A 419 -1.42 19.39 12.76
CA ILE A 419 -1.48 19.57 11.29
C ILE A 419 -0.39 20.54 10.79
N PHE A 420 -0.24 21.68 11.47
CA PHE A 420 0.61 22.78 11.03
C PHE A 420 1.87 22.93 11.89
N ALA A 421 2.33 21.85 12.54
CA ALA A 421 3.59 21.88 13.28
C ALA A 421 4.74 22.27 12.35
N ASP A 422 4.79 21.64 11.18
CA ASP A 422 5.77 21.90 10.13
C ASP A 422 5.13 22.56 8.90
N GLN A 423 4.10 21.94 8.35
CA GLN A 423 3.46 22.36 7.10
C GLN A 423 2.77 23.73 7.20
N THR A 424 2.63 24.41 6.06
CA THR A 424 2.10 25.77 5.92
C THR A 424 0.69 25.80 5.34
N TRP A 425 0.08 26.98 5.26
CA TRP A 425 -1.19 27.17 4.54
C TRP A 425 -1.03 26.89 3.05
N ASP A 426 0.07 27.35 2.42
CA ASP A 426 0.35 27.07 1.01
C ASP A 426 0.49 25.57 0.76
N ALA A 427 1.22 24.86 1.62
CA ALA A 427 1.35 23.40 1.54
C ALA A 427 -0.03 22.71 1.59
N LEU A 428 -0.92 23.13 2.49
CA LEU A 428 -2.27 22.56 2.54
C LEU A 428 -3.06 22.78 1.25
N LEU A 429 -3.00 23.98 0.67
CA LEU A 429 -3.70 24.28 -0.59
C LEU A 429 -3.15 23.47 -1.75
N VAL A 430 -1.82 23.48 -1.93
CA VAL A 430 -1.14 22.74 -3.01
C VAL A 430 -1.38 21.25 -2.88
N ALA A 431 -1.23 20.67 -1.68
CA ALA A 431 -1.53 19.27 -1.45
C ALA A 431 -2.99 18.96 -1.79
N SER A 432 -3.94 19.74 -1.29
CA SER A 432 -5.37 19.51 -1.55
C SER A 432 -5.71 19.57 -3.04
N ASP A 433 -5.12 20.51 -3.77
CA ASP A 433 -5.30 20.66 -5.21
C ASP A 433 -4.75 19.44 -5.97
N TRP A 434 -3.50 19.05 -5.70
CA TRP A 434 -2.87 17.92 -6.37
C TRP A 434 -3.57 16.58 -6.06
N HIS A 435 -3.96 16.35 -4.80
CA HIS A 435 -4.73 15.15 -4.43
C HIS A 435 -6.10 15.09 -5.12
N THR A 436 -6.75 16.25 -5.32
CA THR A 436 -8.04 16.32 -6.00
C THR A 436 -7.90 16.09 -7.51
N PHE A 437 -6.87 16.70 -8.12
CA PHE A 437 -6.63 16.62 -9.56
C PHE A 437 -6.25 15.21 -10.04
N PHE A 438 -5.30 14.57 -9.35
CA PHE A 438 -4.85 13.21 -9.69
C PHE A 438 -5.81 12.15 -9.17
N GLY A 439 -6.43 12.39 -8.01
CA GLY A 439 -7.37 11.49 -7.37
C GLY A 439 -6.74 10.22 -6.78
N PRO A 440 -7.57 9.31 -6.23
CA PRO A 440 -9.04 9.36 -6.26
C PRO A 440 -9.63 10.35 -5.23
N ALA A 441 -10.48 11.26 -5.71
CA ALA A 441 -11.27 12.20 -4.91
C ALA A 441 -12.77 12.07 -5.25
N LEU A 442 -13.40 11.01 -4.74
CA LEU A 442 -14.80 10.69 -5.05
C LEU A 442 -15.76 11.57 -4.23
N PRO A 443 -16.85 12.06 -4.85
CA PRO A 443 -17.88 12.82 -4.16
C PRO A 443 -18.64 11.97 -3.12
N TRP A 444 -19.47 12.61 -2.30
CA TRP A 444 -20.15 11.95 -1.19
C TRP A 444 -21.26 10.98 -1.62
N TRP A 445 -21.89 11.22 -2.77
CA TRP A 445 -22.94 10.35 -3.31
C TRP A 445 -22.41 9.03 -3.87
N ASP A 446 -21.09 8.90 -4.06
CA ASP A 446 -20.44 7.64 -4.47
C ASP A 446 -20.13 6.71 -3.27
N GLU A 447 -20.63 7.01 -2.08
CA GLU A 447 -20.58 6.09 -0.93
C GLU A 447 -21.06 4.65 -1.24
N PRO A 448 -22.04 4.39 -2.14
CA PRO A 448 -22.38 3.02 -2.55
C PRO A 448 -21.20 2.20 -3.08
N ASP A 449 -20.17 2.82 -3.67
CA ASP A 449 -18.98 2.10 -4.13
C ASP A 449 -18.27 1.36 -3.00
N ARG A 450 -18.29 1.89 -1.77
CA ARG A 450 -17.73 1.22 -0.60
C ARG A 450 -18.36 -0.14 -0.36
N TYR A 451 -19.68 -0.20 -0.51
CA TYR A 451 -20.44 -1.41 -0.31
C TYR A 451 -20.37 -2.32 -1.54
N ARG A 452 -20.22 -1.75 -2.75
CA ARG A 452 -19.87 -2.53 -3.95
C ARG A 452 -18.54 -3.26 -3.79
N TYR A 453 -17.50 -2.59 -3.30
CA TYR A 453 -16.22 -3.23 -2.97
C TYR A 453 -16.36 -4.27 -1.85
N LEU A 454 -17.12 -3.97 -0.78
CA LEU A 454 -17.37 -4.90 0.32
C LEU A 454 -18.12 -6.18 -0.14
N LEU A 455 -19.01 -6.06 -1.12
CA LEU A 455 -19.79 -7.17 -1.67
C LEU A 455 -19.17 -7.78 -2.94
N GLY A 456 -18.00 -7.30 -3.35
CA GLY A 456 -17.22 -7.83 -4.47
C GLY A 456 -16.59 -9.19 -4.16
N SER A 457 -16.15 -9.90 -5.19
CA SER A 457 -15.56 -11.25 -5.11
C SER A 457 -14.05 -11.27 -4.93
N ASP A 458 -13.45 -10.17 -4.48
CA ASP A 458 -12.00 -10.02 -4.30
C ASP A 458 -11.64 -9.84 -2.81
N GLN A 459 -10.39 -9.50 -2.53
CA GLN A 459 -9.86 -9.22 -1.18
C GLN A 459 -10.54 -8.05 -0.46
N GLN A 460 -11.18 -7.10 -1.15
CA GLN A 460 -11.98 -6.05 -0.52
C GLN A 460 -13.24 -6.67 0.12
N GLY A 461 -13.86 -7.61 -0.60
CA GLY A 461 -15.12 -8.23 -0.20
C GLY A 461 -15.01 -9.60 0.46
N SER A 462 -13.91 -9.91 1.16
CA SER A 462 -13.77 -11.20 1.85
C SER A 462 -14.87 -11.46 2.88
N ALA A 463 -15.20 -12.74 3.09
CA ALA A 463 -16.26 -13.14 4.02
C ALA A 463 -16.05 -12.58 5.43
N ALA A 464 -14.78 -12.53 5.86
CA ALA A 464 -14.42 -12.01 7.17
C ALA A 464 -14.66 -10.51 7.31
N LYS A 465 -14.45 -9.72 6.25
CA LYS A 465 -14.71 -8.27 6.24
C LYS A 465 -16.21 -7.95 6.19
N ARG A 466 -16.99 -8.74 5.43
CA ARG A 466 -18.45 -8.57 5.32
C ARG A 466 -19.18 -8.78 6.66
N MET A 467 -18.80 -9.83 7.39
CA MET A 467 -19.53 -10.31 8.57
C MET A 467 -19.83 -9.22 9.63
N PRO A 468 -18.84 -8.49 10.18
CA PRO A 468 -19.11 -7.49 11.22
C PRO A 468 -20.03 -6.37 10.74
N ILE A 469 -19.96 -6.00 9.46
CA ILE A 469 -20.73 -4.89 8.87
C ILE A 469 -22.18 -5.33 8.64
N LEU A 470 -22.40 -6.48 8.01
CA LEU A 470 -23.73 -6.99 7.71
C LEU A 470 -24.50 -7.37 8.98
N LEU A 471 -23.83 -7.96 9.98
CA LEU A 471 -24.44 -8.21 11.29
C LEU A 471 -24.83 -6.91 12.01
N THR A 472 -24.01 -5.87 11.90
CA THR A 472 -24.32 -4.54 12.47
C THR A 472 -25.55 -3.95 11.81
N ALA A 473 -25.61 -3.95 10.47
CA ALA A 473 -26.75 -3.48 9.69
C ALA A 473 -28.04 -4.24 10.05
N ALA A 474 -27.97 -5.58 10.15
CA ALA A 474 -29.09 -6.43 10.54
C ALA A 474 -29.52 -6.26 12.01
N MET A 475 -28.60 -5.95 12.92
CA MET A 475 -28.90 -5.77 14.35
C MET A 475 -29.59 -4.43 14.65
N ILE A 476 -29.37 -3.38 13.84
CA ILE A 476 -29.99 -2.06 14.01
C ILE A 476 -31.54 -2.13 14.09
N PRO A 477 -32.27 -2.71 13.11
CA PRO A 477 -33.72 -2.80 13.17
C PRO A 477 -34.21 -3.69 14.32
N VAL A 478 -33.49 -4.78 14.63
CA VAL A 478 -33.82 -5.65 15.78
C VAL A 478 -33.76 -4.87 17.10
N VAL A 479 -32.69 -4.09 17.30
CA VAL A 479 -32.54 -3.22 18.47
C VAL A 479 -33.63 -2.14 18.48
N GLY A 480 -33.90 -1.50 17.34
CA GLY A 480 -34.93 -0.48 17.18
C GLY A 480 -36.30 -0.99 17.65
N LEU A 481 -36.74 -2.12 17.11
CA LEU A 481 -38.04 -2.73 17.42
C LEU A 481 -38.14 -3.16 18.90
N LEU A 482 -37.09 -3.75 19.47
CA LEU A 482 -37.14 -4.24 20.85
C LEU A 482 -36.96 -3.14 21.93
N ALA A 483 -36.29 -2.05 21.60
CA ALA A 483 -35.94 -1.01 22.56
C ALA A 483 -36.81 0.26 22.47
N LEU A 484 -37.18 0.72 21.27
CA LEU A 484 -37.88 1.99 21.07
C LEU A 484 -39.20 2.08 21.85
N PRO A 485 -40.09 1.06 21.86
CA PRO A 485 -41.35 1.11 22.59
C PRO A 485 -41.20 1.30 24.11
N ARG A 486 -40.02 1.02 24.65
CA ARG A 486 -39.74 1.04 26.09
C ARG A 486 -38.54 1.92 26.44
N ALA A 487 -38.11 2.80 25.52
CA ALA A 487 -36.91 3.61 25.67
C ALA A 487 -36.91 4.46 26.94
N ARG A 488 -38.05 5.00 27.39
CA ARG A 488 -38.09 5.80 28.63
C ARG A 488 -37.92 4.98 29.92
N ARG A 489 -38.28 3.70 29.91
CA ARG A 489 -38.32 2.85 31.13
C ARG A 489 -37.17 1.84 31.21
N ASP A 490 -36.53 1.52 30.08
CA ASP A 490 -35.47 0.51 30.02
C ASP A 490 -34.07 1.10 29.75
N ALA A 491 -33.20 1.06 30.76
CA ALA A 491 -31.81 1.52 30.64
C ALA A 491 -30.99 0.73 29.60
N VAL A 492 -31.17 -0.59 29.49
CA VAL A 492 -30.43 -1.42 28.52
C VAL A 492 -30.93 -1.13 27.10
N GLY A 493 -32.24 -1.03 26.92
CA GLY A 493 -32.84 -0.61 25.65
C GLY A 493 -32.33 0.76 25.19
N ARG A 494 -32.26 1.76 26.09
CA ARG A 494 -31.65 3.07 25.75
C ARG A 494 -30.20 2.98 25.35
N ALA A 495 -29.41 2.18 26.06
CA ALA A 495 -28.01 2.01 25.72
C ALA A 495 -27.86 1.37 24.32
N ALA A 496 -28.65 0.34 24.03
CA ALA A 496 -28.68 -0.32 22.73
C ALA A 496 -29.07 0.66 21.61
N LEU A 497 -30.14 1.45 21.78
CA LEU A 497 -30.56 2.47 20.82
C LEU A 497 -29.48 3.52 20.56
N ARG A 498 -28.76 3.95 21.60
CA ARG A 498 -27.66 4.91 21.44
C ARG A 498 -26.49 4.31 20.67
N MET A 499 -26.13 3.04 20.92
CA MET A 499 -25.09 2.37 20.15
C MET A 499 -25.52 2.16 18.70
N ALA A 500 -26.80 1.84 18.45
CA ALA A 500 -27.35 1.75 17.11
C ALA A 500 -27.33 3.10 16.39
N ALA A 501 -27.70 4.19 17.08
CA ALA A 501 -27.62 5.54 16.55
C ALA A 501 -26.17 5.96 16.24
N VAL A 502 -25.19 5.62 17.10
CA VAL A 502 -23.77 5.88 16.81
C VAL A 502 -23.34 5.12 15.57
N ALA A 503 -23.72 3.85 15.42
CA ALA A 503 -23.39 3.07 14.23
C ALA A 503 -24.02 3.69 12.97
N VAL A 504 -25.29 4.09 13.01
CA VAL A 504 -25.96 4.75 11.88
C VAL A 504 -25.27 6.06 11.51
N VAL A 505 -24.99 6.95 12.47
CA VAL A 505 -24.31 8.22 12.18
C VAL A 505 -22.88 7.98 11.67
N ALA A 506 -22.16 6.99 12.19
CA ALA A 506 -20.84 6.61 11.68
C ALA A 506 -20.91 6.13 10.22
N LEU A 507 -21.89 5.29 9.87
CA LEU A 507 -22.11 4.85 8.49
C LEU A 507 -22.41 6.02 7.53
N LEU A 508 -23.17 7.02 7.99
CA LEU A 508 -23.43 8.24 7.21
C LEU A 508 -22.17 9.11 7.04
N LEU A 509 -21.33 9.21 8.07
CA LEU A 509 -20.11 10.02 8.03
C LEU A 509 -19.03 9.46 7.09
N PHE A 510 -19.05 8.16 6.78
CA PHE A 510 -18.15 7.60 5.76
C PHE A 510 -18.35 8.23 4.37
N ALA A 511 -19.55 8.71 4.06
CA ALA A 511 -19.84 9.39 2.80
C ALA A 511 -18.98 10.65 2.59
N ALA A 512 -18.56 11.32 3.67
CA ALA A 512 -17.70 12.50 3.60
C ALA A 512 -16.23 12.18 3.27
N SER A 513 -15.81 10.91 3.36
CA SER A 513 -14.44 10.49 3.07
C SER A 513 -14.19 10.48 1.56
N PRO A 514 -13.14 11.14 1.03
CA PRO A 514 -12.91 11.25 -0.42
C PRO A 514 -12.63 9.89 -1.09
N SER A 515 -12.12 8.90 -0.36
CA SER A 515 -11.87 7.55 -0.86
C SER A 515 -12.85 6.52 -0.27
N LYS A 516 -13.38 5.66 -1.14
CA LYS A 516 -14.54 4.79 -0.84
C LYS A 516 -14.15 3.32 -0.62
N TRP A 517 -12.93 3.01 -0.20
CA TRP A 517 -12.51 1.63 0.00
C TRP A 517 -13.24 0.92 1.16
N SER A 518 -13.50 -0.38 1.01
CA SER A 518 -14.24 -1.17 2.01
C SER A 518 -13.47 -1.34 3.32
N TYR A 519 -12.14 -1.36 3.26
CA TYR A 519 -11.28 -1.55 4.42
C TYR A 519 -11.30 -0.37 5.41
N HIS A 520 -11.79 0.82 5.00
CA HIS A 520 -12.01 1.96 5.90
C HIS A 520 -13.02 1.65 7.02
N LEU A 521 -13.90 0.67 6.81
CA LEU A 521 -14.91 0.27 7.79
C LEU A 521 -14.29 -0.25 9.10
N GLY A 522 -13.01 -0.66 9.07
CA GLY A 522 -12.23 -0.99 10.27
C GLY A 522 -12.16 0.15 11.31
N ALA A 523 -12.25 1.40 10.86
CA ALA A 523 -12.29 2.58 11.74
C ALA A 523 -13.51 2.59 12.68
N ALA A 524 -14.56 1.82 12.36
CA ALA A 524 -15.77 1.69 13.17
C ALA A 524 -15.78 0.43 14.07
N ALA A 525 -14.67 -0.31 14.19
CA ALA A 525 -14.61 -1.57 14.93
C ALA A 525 -15.10 -1.47 16.38
N GLY A 526 -14.76 -0.38 17.09
CA GLY A 526 -15.22 -0.12 18.45
C GLY A 526 -16.75 0.01 18.58
N PRO A 527 -17.38 0.97 17.86
CA PRO A 527 -18.85 1.08 17.78
C PRO A 527 -19.57 -0.21 17.35
N ILE A 528 -19.05 -0.92 16.34
CA ILE A 528 -19.59 -2.20 15.87
C ILE A 528 -19.63 -3.21 17.02
N ALA A 529 -18.49 -3.41 17.69
CA ALA A 529 -18.39 -4.35 18.81
C ALA A 529 -19.32 -3.96 19.97
N ALA A 530 -19.45 -2.67 20.25
CA ALA A 530 -20.36 -2.15 21.27
C ALA A 530 -21.83 -2.43 20.94
N LEU A 531 -22.26 -2.18 19.69
CA LEU A 531 -23.63 -2.45 19.26
C LEU A 531 -23.95 -3.95 19.29
N LEU A 532 -23.11 -4.79 18.71
CA LEU A 532 -23.34 -6.24 18.69
C LEU A 532 -23.44 -6.79 20.11
N THR A 533 -22.55 -6.36 21.01
CA THR A 533 -22.56 -6.79 22.42
C THR A 533 -23.84 -6.36 23.14
N VAL A 534 -24.18 -5.07 23.10
CA VAL A 534 -25.32 -4.52 23.85
C VAL A 534 -26.65 -4.99 23.23
N GLY A 535 -26.71 -5.14 21.90
CA GLY A 535 -27.83 -5.68 21.15
C GLY A 535 -28.13 -7.13 21.51
N VAL A 536 -27.12 -8.01 21.50
CA VAL A 536 -27.27 -9.41 21.94
C VAL A 536 -27.74 -9.48 23.40
N VAL A 537 -27.20 -8.63 24.29
CA VAL A 537 -27.64 -8.57 25.70
C VAL A 537 -29.10 -8.11 25.82
N LEU A 538 -29.54 -7.16 25.00
CA LEU A 538 -30.93 -6.71 24.94
C LEU A 538 -31.85 -7.85 24.48
N VAL A 539 -31.55 -8.49 23.36
CA VAL A 539 -32.33 -9.62 22.82
C VAL A 539 -32.42 -10.74 23.85
N ALA A 540 -31.28 -11.17 24.41
CA ALA A 540 -31.24 -12.23 25.41
C ALA A 540 -32.03 -11.88 26.68
N ARG A 541 -32.13 -10.59 27.04
CA ARG A 541 -32.98 -10.14 28.15
C ARG A 541 -34.46 -10.21 27.80
N ARG A 542 -34.85 -9.78 26.60
CA ARG A 542 -36.25 -9.83 26.12
C ARG A 542 -36.74 -11.26 25.98
N ALA A 543 -35.88 -12.18 25.56
CA ALA A 543 -36.20 -13.60 25.42
C ALA A 543 -36.44 -14.34 26.75
N ARG A 544 -36.12 -13.77 27.92
CA ARG A 544 -36.37 -14.44 29.21
C ARG A 544 -37.85 -14.57 29.54
N THR A 545 -38.62 -13.57 29.14
CA THR A 545 -40.07 -13.42 29.34
C THR A 545 -40.66 -12.81 28.07
N PRO A 546 -40.69 -13.55 26.95
CA PRO A 546 -41.06 -13.02 25.65
C PRO A 546 -42.58 -12.77 25.59
N ASP A 547 -42.97 -11.61 25.08
CA ASP A 547 -44.34 -11.35 24.62
C ASP A 547 -44.49 -11.75 23.13
N ARG A 548 -45.73 -11.73 22.61
CA ARG A 548 -45.97 -12.06 21.19
C ARG A 548 -45.14 -11.18 20.26
N TYR A 549 -45.04 -9.88 20.58
CA TYR A 549 -44.25 -8.91 19.82
C TYR A 549 -42.75 -9.29 19.78
N ALA A 550 -42.13 -9.57 20.93
CA ALA A 550 -40.73 -9.98 20.99
C ALA A 550 -40.47 -11.32 20.28
N THR A 551 -41.47 -12.19 20.23
CA THR A 551 -41.39 -13.46 19.48
C THR A 551 -41.40 -13.21 17.97
N VAL A 552 -42.30 -12.36 17.47
CA VAL A 552 -42.36 -11.96 16.05
C VAL A 552 -41.07 -11.26 15.62
N VAL A 553 -40.58 -10.31 16.42
CA VAL A 553 -39.28 -9.65 16.19
C VAL A 553 -38.14 -10.66 16.25
N GLY A 554 -38.24 -11.68 17.12
CA GLY A 554 -37.31 -12.80 17.18
C GLY A 554 -37.22 -13.57 15.87
N VAL A 555 -38.37 -13.95 15.27
CA VAL A 555 -38.42 -14.64 13.97
C VAL A 555 -37.84 -13.77 12.87
N ALA A 556 -38.37 -12.56 12.68
CA ALA A 556 -37.94 -11.66 11.61
C ALA A 556 -36.46 -11.27 11.74
N GLY A 557 -36.01 -10.98 12.97
CA GLY A 557 -34.62 -10.66 13.26
C GLY A 557 -33.67 -11.85 13.03
N SER A 558 -34.12 -13.08 13.29
CA SER A 558 -33.32 -14.28 13.01
C SER A 558 -33.18 -14.49 11.52
N ALA A 559 -34.27 -14.36 10.76
CA ALA A 559 -34.24 -14.46 9.30
C ALA A 559 -33.30 -13.40 8.69
N LEU A 560 -33.38 -12.16 9.16
CA LEU A 560 -32.51 -11.07 8.71
C LEU A 560 -31.02 -11.34 9.02
N LEU A 561 -30.70 -11.82 10.23
CA LEU A 561 -29.32 -12.14 10.60
C LEU A 561 -28.79 -13.39 9.89
N VAL A 562 -29.64 -14.38 9.60
CA VAL A 562 -29.28 -15.54 8.78
C VAL A 562 -28.96 -15.09 7.35
N ALA A 563 -29.79 -14.23 6.77
CA ALA A 563 -29.52 -13.65 5.45
C ALA A 563 -28.19 -12.87 5.45
N ALA A 564 -27.96 -12.03 6.47
CA ALA A 564 -26.71 -11.28 6.62
C ALA A 564 -25.48 -12.21 6.73
N ALA A 565 -25.57 -13.29 7.52
CA ALA A 565 -24.48 -14.26 7.64
C ALA A 565 -24.25 -15.03 6.32
N SER A 566 -25.32 -15.39 5.61
CA SER A 566 -25.25 -16.08 4.31
C SER A 566 -24.56 -15.19 3.26
N VAL A 567 -24.99 -13.93 3.13
CA VAL A 567 -24.37 -12.94 2.23
C VAL A 567 -22.92 -12.63 2.61
N ALA A 568 -22.61 -12.64 3.91
CA ALA A 568 -21.22 -12.50 4.37
C ALA A 568 -20.36 -13.67 3.86
N PHE A 569 -20.81 -14.92 4.02
CA PHE A 569 -20.08 -16.10 3.57
C PHE A 569 -20.12 -16.35 2.06
N ASP A 570 -20.88 -15.56 1.31
CA ASP A 570 -20.80 -15.54 -0.15
C ASP A 570 -19.52 -14.86 -0.67
N GLY A 571 -18.83 -14.09 0.17
CA GLY A 571 -17.49 -13.59 -0.15
C GLY A 571 -16.43 -14.68 -0.05
N PRO A 572 -15.32 -14.56 -0.80
CA PRO A 572 -14.21 -15.51 -0.70
C PRO A 572 -13.40 -15.32 0.59
N ASN A 573 -12.46 -16.22 0.87
CA ASN A 573 -11.41 -16.02 1.87
C ASN A 573 -10.15 -15.37 1.24
N ALA A 574 -10.36 -14.28 0.51
CA ALA A 574 -9.31 -13.56 -0.21
C ALA A 574 -8.64 -12.48 0.66
N TRP A 575 -7.32 -12.31 0.52
CA TRP A 575 -6.53 -11.34 1.28
C TRP A 575 -5.50 -10.64 0.38
N TRP A 576 -4.95 -9.52 0.86
CA TRP A 576 -4.02 -8.67 0.11
C TRP A 576 -2.62 -9.28 -0.08
N LEU A 577 -2.17 -9.43 -1.33
CA LEU A 577 -0.96 -10.16 -1.73
C LEU A 577 -1.03 -11.65 -1.34
N PRO A 578 -1.80 -12.49 -2.06
CA PRO A 578 -1.96 -13.91 -1.77
C PRO A 578 -0.64 -14.71 -1.84
N VAL A 579 0.40 -14.11 -2.42
CA VAL A 579 1.73 -14.71 -2.51
C VAL A 579 2.38 -15.00 -1.15
N VAL A 580 2.02 -14.27 -0.08
CA VAL A 580 2.65 -14.44 1.25
C VAL A 580 1.86 -15.32 2.22
N TYR A 581 0.86 -16.07 1.75
CA TYR A 581 0.14 -17.10 2.53
C TYR A 581 -0.70 -18.03 1.64
N ASP A 582 -0.91 -19.28 2.05
CA ASP A 582 -1.79 -20.23 1.35
C ASP A 582 -3.06 -20.52 2.16
N VAL A 583 -4.05 -19.62 2.04
CA VAL A 583 -5.33 -19.74 2.76
C VAL A 583 -6.34 -20.61 1.99
N PRO A 584 -7.23 -21.36 2.67
CA PRO A 584 -8.26 -22.15 2.00
C PRO A 584 -9.35 -21.25 1.40
N TRP A 585 -9.92 -21.66 0.27
CA TRP A 585 -10.97 -20.94 -0.48
C TRP A 585 -10.60 -19.48 -0.84
N PRO A 586 -9.44 -19.23 -1.48
CA PRO A 586 -8.98 -17.87 -1.75
C PRO A 586 -9.80 -17.15 -2.83
N SER A 587 -10.48 -17.90 -3.70
CA SER A 587 -11.25 -17.39 -4.85
C SER A 587 -12.73 -17.81 -4.83
N GLU A 588 -13.17 -18.54 -3.80
CA GLU A 588 -14.52 -19.09 -3.71
C GLU A 588 -15.10 -18.95 -2.29
N PRO A 589 -16.44 -19.00 -2.13
CA PRO A 589 -17.07 -19.00 -0.81
C PRO A 589 -16.57 -20.12 0.11
N PRO A 590 -16.33 -19.87 1.41
CA PRO A 590 -15.89 -20.90 2.35
C PRO A 590 -16.89 -22.07 2.50
N ARG A 591 -16.40 -23.30 2.30
CA ARG A 591 -17.20 -24.54 2.43
C ARG A 591 -16.53 -25.60 3.32
N PRO A 592 -16.35 -25.33 4.63
CA PRO A 592 -15.75 -26.30 5.54
C PRO A 592 -16.59 -27.59 5.57
N LEU A 593 -15.93 -28.74 5.44
CA LEU A 593 -16.58 -30.07 5.41
C LEU A 593 -17.68 -30.20 4.32
N GLY A 594 -17.58 -29.41 3.23
CA GLY A 594 -18.59 -29.38 2.17
C GLY A 594 -19.86 -28.60 2.52
N MET A 595 -19.95 -27.97 3.70
CA MET A 595 -21.12 -27.20 4.13
C MET A 595 -21.12 -25.81 3.47
N PRO A 596 -22.10 -25.47 2.62
CA PRO A 596 -22.12 -24.19 1.90
C PRO A 596 -22.61 -23.06 2.80
N LEU A 597 -21.71 -22.40 3.52
CA LEU A 597 -22.06 -21.36 4.49
C LEU A 597 -22.71 -20.11 3.86
N ASN A 598 -22.61 -19.94 2.54
CA ASN A 598 -23.31 -18.89 1.81
C ASN A 598 -24.80 -19.17 1.59
N GLN A 599 -25.28 -20.37 1.92
CA GLN A 599 -26.70 -20.73 1.89
C GLN A 599 -27.35 -20.50 3.27
N PRO A 600 -28.68 -20.23 3.35
CA PRO A 600 -29.35 -19.95 4.62
C PRO A 600 -29.69 -21.20 5.45
N TRP A 601 -29.91 -22.36 4.82
CA TRP A 601 -30.32 -23.59 5.51
C TRP A 601 -29.31 -24.13 6.56
N PRO A 602 -27.97 -24.05 6.37
CA PRO A 602 -27.00 -24.48 7.38
C PRO A 602 -27.14 -23.66 8.66
N TRP A 603 -27.34 -22.34 8.52
CA TRP A 603 -27.58 -21.42 9.64
C TRP A 603 -28.88 -21.73 10.36
N LEU A 604 -29.96 -21.94 9.62
CA LEU A 604 -31.27 -22.30 10.19
C LEU A 604 -31.16 -23.59 11.03
N ALA A 605 -30.52 -24.63 10.49
CA ALA A 605 -30.32 -25.89 11.21
C ALA A 605 -29.55 -25.69 12.52
N VAL A 606 -28.39 -25.01 12.47
CA VAL A 606 -27.55 -24.80 13.66
C VAL A 606 -28.24 -23.90 14.68
N VAL A 607 -28.95 -22.84 14.25
CA VAL A 607 -29.71 -21.95 15.13
C VAL A 607 -30.83 -22.71 15.83
N VAL A 608 -31.60 -23.52 15.10
CA VAL A 608 -32.70 -24.32 15.66
C VAL A 608 -32.17 -25.33 16.68
N VAL A 609 -31.13 -26.09 16.33
CA VAL A 609 -30.51 -27.07 17.23
C VAL A 609 -29.96 -26.39 18.48
N THR A 610 -29.21 -25.30 18.31
CA THR A 610 -28.62 -24.57 19.44
C THR A 610 -29.70 -23.97 20.35
N ALA A 611 -30.74 -23.38 19.77
CA ALA A 611 -31.85 -22.82 20.54
C ALA A 611 -32.64 -23.92 21.27
N ALA A 612 -32.85 -25.08 20.65
CA ALA A 612 -33.49 -26.23 21.30
C ALA A 612 -32.68 -26.74 22.50
N LEU A 613 -31.35 -26.83 22.38
CA LEU A 613 -30.45 -27.24 23.45
C LEU A 613 -30.43 -26.24 24.62
N LEU A 614 -30.36 -24.94 24.32
CA LEU A 614 -30.27 -23.88 25.33
C LEU A 614 -31.57 -23.66 26.10
N TYR A 615 -32.73 -23.82 25.44
CA TYR A 615 -34.03 -23.47 26.01
C TYR A 615 -34.92 -24.68 26.34
N ARG A 616 -34.44 -25.92 26.09
CA ARG A 616 -35.01 -27.21 26.54
C ARG A 616 -36.55 -27.22 26.56
N ARG A 617 -37.17 -27.22 25.37
CA ARG A 617 -38.62 -27.18 25.07
C ARG A 617 -39.38 -25.85 25.30
N ARG A 618 -38.71 -24.75 25.68
CA ARG A 618 -39.36 -23.43 25.80
C ARG A 618 -39.37 -22.67 24.47
N LEU A 619 -40.25 -23.08 23.54
CA LEU A 619 -40.27 -22.59 22.15
C LEU A 619 -40.31 -21.06 22.04
N ALA A 620 -41.20 -20.37 22.75
CA ALA A 620 -41.29 -18.91 22.69
C ALA A 620 -39.98 -18.21 23.13
N LYS A 621 -39.25 -18.76 24.11
CA LYS A 621 -37.96 -18.22 24.54
C LYS A 621 -36.87 -18.49 23.52
N ALA A 622 -36.87 -19.69 22.93
CA ALA A 622 -35.95 -20.08 21.86
C ALA A 622 -36.10 -19.16 20.64
N VAL A 623 -37.33 -18.94 20.18
CA VAL A 623 -37.64 -18.08 19.04
C VAL A 623 -37.28 -16.61 19.31
N ALA A 624 -37.66 -16.07 20.47
CA ALA A 624 -37.31 -14.70 20.83
C ALA A 624 -35.80 -14.48 21.04
N ALA A 625 -35.04 -15.54 21.36
CA ALA A 625 -33.59 -15.49 21.49
C ALA A 625 -32.85 -15.70 20.16
N GLY A 626 -33.56 -16.11 19.10
CA GLY A 626 -32.97 -16.46 17.81
C GLY A 626 -31.96 -15.42 17.29
N PRO A 627 -32.25 -14.09 17.29
CA PRO A 627 -31.28 -13.10 16.81
C PRO A 627 -29.96 -13.09 17.59
N ALA A 628 -30.03 -13.30 18.92
CA ALA A 628 -28.83 -13.40 19.75
C ALA A 628 -28.04 -14.67 19.45
N VAL A 629 -28.72 -15.81 19.27
CA VAL A 629 -28.10 -17.09 18.94
C VAL A 629 -27.45 -17.04 17.56
N THR A 630 -28.14 -16.53 16.54
CA THR A 630 -27.59 -16.36 15.18
C THR A 630 -26.35 -15.47 15.18
N THR A 631 -26.39 -14.32 15.88
CA THR A 631 -25.24 -13.42 15.98
C THR A 631 -24.03 -14.13 16.61
N LEU A 632 -24.24 -14.89 17.70
CA LEU A 632 -23.17 -15.63 18.35
C LEU A 632 -22.55 -16.71 17.45
N ILE A 633 -23.37 -17.46 16.72
CA ILE A 633 -22.90 -18.50 15.79
C ILE A 633 -22.15 -17.85 14.62
N ALA A 634 -22.68 -16.78 14.03
CA ALA A 634 -22.03 -16.08 12.92
C ALA A 634 -20.68 -15.47 13.31
N VAL A 635 -20.60 -14.82 14.48
CA VAL A 635 -19.33 -14.32 15.04
C VAL A 635 -18.36 -15.47 15.33
N GLY A 636 -18.84 -16.59 15.88
CA GLY A 636 -17.99 -17.76 16.13
C GLY A 636 -17.45 -18.37 14.83
N ALA A 637 -18.30 -18.52 13.81
CA ALA A 637 -17.94 -19.10 12.53
C ALA A 637 -16.90 -18.25 11.77
N VAL A 638 -17.06 -16.91 11.76
CA VAL A 638 -16.08 -16.04 11.10
C VAL A 638 -14.75 -16.02 11.85
N LEU A 639 -14.75 -16.07 13.18
CA LEU A 639 -13.53 -16.17 13.97
C LEU A 639 -12.82 -17.52 13.77
N ALA A 640 -13.58 -18.61 13.66
CA ALA A 640 -13.04 -19.92 13.33
C ALA A 640 -12.43 -19.95 11.93
N LEU A 641 -13.09 -19.35 10.93
CA LEU A 641 -12.53 -19.18 9.58
C LEU A 641 -11.22 -18.38 9.62
N LEU A 642 -11.22 -17.22 10.28
CA LEU A 642 -10.07 -16.33 10.37
C LEU A 642 -8.88 -17.00 11.04
N LEU A 643 -9.04 -17.41 12.30
CA LEU A 643 -7.97 -18.00 13.08
C LEU A 643 -7.51 -19.33 12.49
N GLY A 644 -8.46 -20.16 12.02
CA GLY A 644 -8.15 -21.42 11.35
C GLY A 644 -7.36 -21.24 10.06
N SER A 645 -7.74 -20.27 9.21
CA SER A 645 -7.04 -20.02 7.95
C SER A 645 -5.60 -19.58 8.15
N PHE A 646 -5.34 -18.65 9.08
CA PHE A 646 -4.00 -18.12 9.30
C PHE A 646 -3.11 -19.02 10.18
N VAL A 647 -3.70 -19.97 10.93
CA VAL A 647 -2.94 -21.09 11.51
C VAL A 647 -2.60 -22.13 10.43
N ALA A 648 -3.54 -22.43 9.52
CA ALA A 648 -3.33 -23.42 8.47
C ALA A 648 -2.38 -22.95 7.36
N ALA A 649 -2.40 -21.67 7.00
CA ALA A 649 -1.62 -21.12 5.88
C ALA A 649 -0.12 -21.42 5.94
N PRO A 650 0.61 -21.13 7.04
CA PRO A 650 2.04 -21.46 7.12
C PRO A 650 2.30 -22.99 7.17
N LEU A 651 1.34 -23.80 7.62
CA LEU A 651 1.46 -25.26 7.62
C LEU A 651 1.29 -25.85 6.21
N ARG A 652 0.47 -25.21 5.36
CA ARG A 652 0.25 -25.61 3.97
C ARG A 652 1.40 -25.18 3.06
N ARG A 653 1.90 -23.95 3.24
CA ARG A 653 3.09 -23.44 2.55
C ARG A 653 3.89 -22.52 3.47
N PRO A 654 4.98 -22.99 4.10
CA PRO A 654 5.85 -22.15 4.91
C PRO A 654 6.73 -21.21 4.06
N GLN A 655 7.11 -21.61 2.85
CA GLN A 655 7.99 -20.83 1.96
C GLN A 655 7.33 -19.50 1.59
N GLY A 656 8.02 -18.38 1.81
CA GLY A 656 7.51 -17.03 1.53
C GLY A 656 6.33 -16.60 2.40
N SER A 657 5.96 -17.39 3.42
CA SER A 657 4.82 -17.07 4.28
C SER A 657 5.14 -15.95 5.25
N LEU A 658 4.34 -14.90 5.30
CA LEU A 658 4.53 -13.81 6.26
C LEU A 658 4.53 -14.28 7.73
N ALA A 659 3.73 -15.30 8.04
CA ALA A 659 3.71 -15.89 9.37
C ALA A 659 5.05 -16.60 9.69
N ALA A 660 5.60 -17.35 8.74
CA ALA A 660 6.91 -18.00 8.90
C ALA A 660 8.02 -16.95 9.04
N LEU A 661 8.02 -15.90 8.21
CA LEU A 661 8.96 -14.79 8.31
C LEU A 661 8.95 -14.11 9.68
N ASN A 662 7.75 -13.89 10.27
CA ASN A 662 7.62 -13.32 11.61
C ASN A 662 8.11 -14.29 12.70
N LEU A 663 7.87 -15.60 12.56
CA LEU A 663 8.34 -16.62 13.50
C LEU A 663 9.87 -16.76 13.46
N ASP A 664 10.47 -16.78 12.26
CA ASP A 664 11.92 -16.78 12.08
C ASP A 664 12.58 -15.54 12.68
N ARG A 665 11.93 -14.37 12.55
CA ARG A 665 12.38 -13.13 13.18
C ARG A 665 12.36 -13.21 14.71
N VAL A 666 11.35 -13.87 15.31
CA VAL A 666 11.29 -14.11 16.76
C VAL A 666 12.37 -15.10 17.21
N ALA A 667 12.64 -16.12 16.40
CA ALA A 667 13.70 -17.11 16.65
C ALA A 667 15.11 -16.56 16.40
N GLY A 668 15.24 -15.46 15.65
CA GLY A 668 16.52 -14.86 15.27
C GLY A 668 17.26 -15.63 14.17
N THR A 669 16.57 -16.50 13.43
CA THR A 669 17.17 -17.40 12.44
C THR A 669 17.28 -16.75 11.06
N ARG A 670 16.19 -16.17 10.57
CA ARG A 670 16.08 -15.47 9.27
C ARG A 670 15.37 -14.15 9.49
N VAL A 671 15.98 -13.07 9.05
CA VAL A 671 15.68 -11.72 9.54
C VAL A 671 15.42 -10.70 8.46
N CYS A 672 15.67 -11.04 7.19
CA CYS A 672 15.52 -10.16 6.05
C CYS A 672 14.16 -10.26 5.36
N GLY A 673 13.19 -10.90 6.03
CA GLY A 673 11.83 -11.04 5.53
C GLY A 673 11.81 -11.84 4.24
N LEU A 674 11.02 -11.40 3.25
CA LEU A 674 10.85 -12.16 2.02
C LEU A 674 12.15 -12.30 1.21
N ALA A 675 13.13 -11.39 1.40
CA ALA A 675 14.42 -11.51 0.72
C ALA A 675 15.21 -12.77 1.09
N ASP A 676 15.02 -13.32 2.29
CA ASP A 676 15.69 -14.58 2.66
C ASP A 676 15.14 -15.76 1.85
N ASP A 677 13.89 -15.68 1.38
CA ASP A 677 13.19 -16.72 0.62
C ASP A 677 13.29 -16.52 -0.90
N VAL A 678 13.95 -15.46 -1.37
CA VAL A 678 14.07 -15.15 -2.80
C VAL A 678 15.51 -15.34 -3.25
N GLU A 679 15.68 -16.00 -4.38
CA GLU A 679 16.95 -16.07 -5.09
C GLU A 679 16.83 -15.53 -6.51
N VAL A 680 17.92 -14.91 -6.95
CA VAL A 680 18.15 -14.43 -8.29
C VAL A 680 18.95 -15.49 -9.03
N LEU A 681 18.66 -15.67 -10.32
CA LEU A 681 19.17 -16.74 -11.17
C LEU A 681 20.00 -16.15 -12.32
N PRO A 682 21.20 -15.59 -12.05
CA PRO A 682 22.03 -15.05 -13.11
C PRO A 682 22.54 -16.15 -14.05
N ASP A 683 22.59 -15.78 -15.33
CA ASP A 683 23.05 -16.62 -16.41
C ASP A 683 24.57 -16.80 -16.40
N GLY A 684 25.01 -17.97 -16.86
CA GLY A 684 26.41 -18.34 -17.08
C GLY A 684 26.67 -18.75 -18.54
N PRO A 685 27.84 -19.38 -18.80
CA PRO A 685 28.24 -19.76 -20.16
C PRO A 685 27.24 -20.71 -20.85
N THR A 686 27.08 -20.53 -22.17
CA THR A 686 26.31 -21.46 -23.02
C THR A 686 27.00 -22.82 -23.13
N LEU A 687 26.20 -23.89 -23.23
CA LEU A 687 26.74 -25.23 -23.38
C LEU A 687 27.02 -25.55 -24.85
N LEU A 688 28.13 -26.25 -25.08
CA LEU A 688 28.53 -26.69 -26.41
C LEU A 688 27.90 -28.04 -26.76
N PRO A 689 27.46 -28.24 -28.01
CA PRO A 689 27.10 -29.56 -28.51
C PRO A 689 28.26 -30.54 -28.34
N SER A 690 27.97 -31.74 -27.85
CA SER A 690 28.96 -32.79 -27.59
C SER A 690 29.34 -33.59 -28.84
N GLY A 691 28.59 -33.45 -29.94
CA GLY A 691 28.69 -34.32 -31.11
C GLY A 691 27.98 -35.67 -30.95
N ASP A 692 27.50 -35.99 -29.74
CA ASP A 692 26.74 -37.20 -29.46
C ASP A 692 25.25 -37.01 -29.83
N GLY A 693 24.68 -37.92 -30.62
CA GLY A 693 23.27 -37.92 -31.02
C GLY A 693 22.89 -36.80 -32.00
N GLY A 694 22.03 -37.12 -32.97
CA GLY A 694 21.56 -36.15 -33.97
C GLY A 694 20.40 -35.29 -33.46
N GLU A 695 20.29 -34.08 -34.01
CA GLU A 695 19.08 -33.27 -33.88
C GLU A 695 17.92 -33.90 -34.67
N GLN A 696 16.73 -33.88 -34.10
CA GLN A 696 15.50 -34.33 -34.74
C GLN A 696 14.45 -33.23 -34.63
N LEU A 697 13.99 -32.70 -35.76
CA LEU A 697 12.99 -31.63 -35.83
C LEU A 697 11.81 -32.09 -36.69
N THR A 698 10.60 -31.94 -36.17
CA THR A 698 9.35 -32.09 -36.92
C THR A 698 8.44 -30.93 -36.51
N GLY A 699 8.10 -30.04 -37.44
CA GLY A 699 7.33 -28.82 -37.15
C GLY A 699 8.11 -27.70 -36.46
N PHE A 700 9.32 -27.96 -35.95
CA PHE A 700 10.23 -26.94 -35.41
C PHE A 700 11.23 -26.46 -36.45
N ALA A 701 11.52 -25.16 -36.45
CA ALA A 701 12.53 -24.53 -37.28
C ALA A 701 13.74 -24.08 -36.43
N ARG A 702 14.94 -24.16 -37.00
CA ARG A 702 16.18 -23.70 -36.36
C ARG A 702 16.38 -22.20 -36.60
N GLN A 703 16.87 -21.47 -35.60
CA GLN A 703 17.08 -20.01 -35.61
C GLN A 703 15.85 -19.18 -36.02
N SER A 704 14.66 -19.78 -35.98
CA SER A 704 13.38 -19.16 -36.31
C SER A 704 12.27 -19.91 -35.57
N GLY A 705 11.00 -19.69 -35.93
CA GLY A 705 9.89 -20.36 -35.25
C GLY A 705 9.36 -19.61 -34.02
N TYR A 706 9.48 -18.28 -34.02
CA TYR A 706 8.94 -17.36 -33.03
C TYR A 706 8.38 -16.11 -33.74
N PRO A 707 7.46 -15.33 -33.13
CA PRO A 707 6.96 -14.08 -33.69
C PRO A 707 8.07 -13.02 -33.82
N ALA A 708 8.13 -12.32 -34.95
CA ALA A 708 9.20 -11.35 -35.25
C ALA A 708 9.19 -10.13 -34.30
N ASP A 709 8.02 -9.80 -33.78
CA ASP A 709 7.73 -8.78 -32.78
C ASP A 709 8.03 -9.23 -31.33
N ALA A 710 8.33 -10.51 -31.11
CA ALA A 710 8.79 -11.07 -29.83
C ALA A 710 10.16 -11.76 -29.99
N PRO A 711 11.23 -11.01 -30.36
CA PRO A 711 12.54 -11.60 -30.63
C PRO A 711 13.17 -12.21 -29.37
N PRO A 712 14.04 -13.21 -29.53
CA PRO A 712 14.80 -13.79 -28.42
C PRO A 712 15.71 -12.77 -27.71
N PRO A 713 16.19 -13.08 -26.50
CA PRO A 713 17.00 -12.14 -25.70
C PRO A 713 18.27 -11.66 -26.42
N ASP A 714 18.89 -12.55 -27.20
CA ASP A 714 20.01 -12.23 -28.08
C ASP A 714 19.61 -12.48 -29.54
N PRO A 715 20.19 -11.76 -30.51
CA PRO A 715 20.03 -12.07 -31.93
C PRO A 715 20.29 -13.55 -32.23
N PRO A 716 19.55 -14.18 -33.16
CA PRO A 716 19.78 -15.57 -33.55
C PRO A 716 21.24 -15.81 -33.95
N GLY A 717 21.86 -16.84 -33.36
CA GLY A 717 23.26 -17.18 -33.59
C GLY A 717 24.27 -16.48 -32.66
N THR A 718 23.84 -15.63 -31.73
CA THR A 718 24.72 -14.99 -30.73
C THR A 718 24.26 -15.25 -29.29
N GLY A 719 25.16 -15.08 -28.32
CA GLY A 719 24.82 -15.15 -26.90
C GLY A 719 24.10 -16.44 -26.50
N ALA A 720 23.05 -16.31 -25.70
CA ALA A 720 22.15 -17.41 -25.32
C ALA A 720 21.42 -18.00 -26.53
N SER A 721 21.15 -17.20 -27.56
CA SER A 721 20.49 -17.59 -28.81
C SER A 721 21.45 -18.21 -29.85
N THR A 722 22.67 -18.59 -29.46
CA THR A 722 23.63 -19.28 -30.36
C THR A 722 22.97 -20.49 -31.03
N LEU A 723 22.16 -21.22 -30.26
CA LEU A 723 21.22 -22.21 -30.76
C LEU A 723 19.81 -21.78 -30.34
N LEU A 724 18.87 -21.96 -31.24
CA LEU A 724 17.47 -21.61 -31.00
C LEU A 724 16.58 -22.45 -31.90
N TRP A 725 15.42 -22.82 -31.38
CA TRP A 725 14.38 -23.53 -32.11
C TRP A 725 13.01 -23.01 -31.72
N GLY A 726 12.06 -23.08 -32.64
CA GLY A 726 10.66 -22.80 -32.33
C GLY A 726 9.68 -23.38 -33.34
N SER A 727 8.42 -23.49 -32.94
CA SER A 727 7.34 -24.08 -33.74
C SER A 727 6.39 -23.05 -34.37
N HIS A 728 6.51 -21.76 -34.05
CA HIS A 728 5.59 -20.74 -34.55
C HIS A 728 5.77 -20.50 -36.06
N ALA A 729 4.69 -20.67 -36.82
CA ALA A 729 4.63 -20.36 -38.24
C ALA A 729 3.38 -19.49 -38.56
N PRO A 730 3.51 -18.36 -39.28
CA PRO A 730 2.37 -17.50 -39.59
C PRO A 730 1.27 -18.22 -40.37
N GLY A 731 0.04 -18.17 -39.87
CA GLY A 731 -1.15 -18.70 -40.58
C GLY A 731 -1.23 -20.23 -40.67
N VAL A 732 -0.36 -20.97 -39.98
CA VAL A 732 -0.36 -22.43 -39.97
C VAL A 732 -0.56 -22.92 -38.54
N GLU A 733 -1.70 -23.56 -38.29
CA GLU A 733 -1.95 -24.34 -37.07
C GLU A 733 -1.23 -25.69 -37.21
N ALA A 734 -0.04 -25.82 -36.62
CA ALA A 734 0.79 -27.02 -36.73
C ALA A 734 1.22 -27.52 -35.36
N THR A 735 1.30 -28.84 -35.24
CA THR A 735 1.93 -29.53 -34.11
C THR A 735 3.33 -29.97 -34.50
N GLY A 736 4.17 -30.25 -33.51
CA GLY A 736 5.56 -30.60 -33.76
C GLY A 736 6.22 -31.30 -32.59
N SER A 737 7.35 -31.93 -32.87
CA SER A 737 8.23 -32.45 -31.83
C SER A 737 9.69 -32.20 -32.20
N MET A 738 10.49 -32.03 -31.17
CA MET A 738 11.90 -31.75 -31.31
C MET A 738 12.71 -32.52 -30.25
N THR A 739 13.86 -33.02 -30.67
CA THR A 739 14.95 -33.47 -29.79
C THR A 739 16.24 -32.78 -30.21
N SER A 740 16.85 -32.02 -29.30
CA SER A 740 18.15 -31.38 -29.55
C SER A 740 19.29 -32.40 -29.58
N PRO A 741 20.47 -32.04 -30.12
CA PRO A 741 21.71 -32.78 -29.83
C PRO A 741 22.00 -32.84 -28.33
N TRP A 742 22.92 -33.73 -27.93
CA TRP A 742 23.45 -33.71 -26.57
C TRP A 742 24.46 -32.59 -26.39
N PHE A 743 24.40 -31.89 -25.27
CA PHE A 743 25.32 -30.85 -24.83
C PHE A 743 26.26 -31.36 -23.75
N VAL A 744 27.50 -30.89 -23.75
CA VAL A 744 28.46 -31.19 -22.68
C VAL A 744 27.99 -30.49 -21.40
N LEU A 745 27.71 -31.26 -20.36
CA LEU A 745 27.34 -30.74 -19.04
C LEU A 745 28.55 -30.87 -18.10
N PRO A 746 29.20 -29.76 -17.71
CA PRO A 746 30.26 -29.80 -16.71
C PRO A 746 29.69 -30.14 -15.33
N PRO A 747 30.52 -30.62 -14.39
CA PRO A 747 30.12 -30.81 -12.99
C PRO A 747 29.50 -29.52 -12.43
N GLN A 748 28.32 -29.63 -11.82
CA GLN A 748 27.58 -28.49 -11.31
C GLN A 748 27.88 -28.25 -9.82
N PRO A 749 28.14 -27.00 -9.40
CA PRO A 749 28.17 -26.67 -7.97
C PRO A 749 26.76 -26.78 -7.37
N ALA A 750 26.66 -26.78 -6.04
CA ALA A 750 25.36 -26.94 -5.35
C ALA A 750 24.34 -25.83 -5.69
N ASN A 751 24.82 -24.61 -5.93
CA ASN A 751 24.01 -23.47 -6.38
C ASN A 751 23.98 -23.32 -7.91
N GLY A 752 24.46 -24.33 -8.65
CA GLY A 752 24.46 -24.34 -10.11
C GLY A 752 23.17 -24.90 -10.70
N GLY A 753 23.09 -24.88 -12.02
CA GLY A 753 21.98 -25.46 -12.76
C GLY A 753 22.12 -25.23 -14.26
N VAL A 754 21.13 -25.74 -14.99
CA VAL A 754 21.02 -25.55 -16.44
C VAL A 754 19.71 -24.82 -16.73
N THR A 755 19.74 -23.87 -17.64
CA THR A 755 18.57 -23.09 -18.03
C THR A 755 18.56 -22.83 -19.54
N VAL A 756 17.38 -22.50 -20.05
CA VAL A 756 17.16 -21.98 -21.40
C VAL A 756 16.28 -20.73 -21.31
N SER A 757 16.28 -19.90 -22.34
CA SER A 757 15.25 -18.89 -22.52
C SER A 757 14.12 -19.50 -23.35
N VAL A 758 12.88 -19.31 -22.94
CA VAL A 758 11.68 -19.88 -23.58
C VAL A 758 10.63 -18.80 -23.78
N ALA A 759 9.94 -18.84 -24.91
CA ALA A 759 8.73 -18.09 -25.21
C ALA A 759 7.61 -19.05 -25.65
N GLY A 760 6.36 -18.59 -25.55
CA GLY A 760 5.19 -19.43 -25.80
C GLY A 760 4.81 -20.32 -24.61
N ARG A 761 4.04 -21.38 -24.85
CA ARG A 761 3.47 -22.24 -23.79
C ARG A 761 4.20 -23.56 -23.65
N THR A 762 4.50 -23.97 -22.42
CA THR A 762 5.07 -25.32 -22.14
C THR A 762 4.05 -26.30 -21.57
N ASP A 763 2.78 -25.90 -21.51
CA ASP A 763 1.67 -26.64 -20.90
C ASP A 763 0.48 -26.80 -21.85
N GLY A 764 -0.62 -27.40 -21.34
CA GLY A 764 -1.90 -27.44 -22.06
C GLY A 764 -1.87 -28.21 -23.38
N GLY A 765 -1.03 -29.24 -23.48
CA GLY A 765 -0.78 -30.03 -24.69
C GLY A 765 0.68 -29.96 -25.12
N ASN A 766 1.35 -28.84 -24.86
CA ASN A 766 2.79 -28.71 -25.07
C ASN A 766 3.58 -29.40 -23.98
N GLN A 767 4.83 -29.75 -24.29
CA GLN A 767 5.78 -30.32 -23.34
C GLN A 767 7.17 -29.76 -23.57
N PHE A 768 7.91 -29.53 -22.48
CA PHE A 768 9.32 -29.14 -22.49
C PHE A 768 10.07 -29.90 -21.40
N VAL A 769 11.11 -30.64 -21.77
CA VAL A 769 11.81 -31.59 -20.88
C VAL A 769 13.32 -31.55 -21.11
N TYR A 770 14.09 -31.62 -20.02
CA TYR A 770 15.52 -31.89 -20.05
C TYR A 770 15.78 -33.39 -19.90
N ASP A 771 16.46 -34.00 -20.85
CA ASP A 771 17.04 -35.34 -20.67
C ASP A 771 18.49 -35.20 -20.20
N PHE A 772 18.86 -35.99 -19.19
CA PHE A 772 20.22 -36.09 -18.68
C PHE A 772 20.82 -37.44 -19.02
N GLY A 773 22.11 -37.45 -19.32
CA GLY A 773 22.82 -38.67 -19.69
C GLY A 773 24.27 -38.69 -19.28
N ARG A 774 24.87 -39.87 -19.40
CA ARG A 774 26.30 -40.11 -19.23
C ARG A 774 26.88 -40.63 -20.53
N ALA A 775 27.90 -39.94 -21.03
CA ALA A 775 28.70 -40.43 -22.15
C ALA A 775 29.44 -41.73 -21.76
N GLY A 776 29.34 -42.76 -22.62
CA GLY A 776 30.05 -44.03 -22.51
C GLY A 776 30.63 -44.47 -23.86
N GLY A 777 31.30 -45.62 -23.91
CA GLY A 777 32.10 -46.07 -25.06
C GLY A 777 31.38 -46.34 -26.39
N GLY A 778 30.08 -46.03 -26.50
CA GLY A 778 29.29 -46.16 -27.75
C GLY A 778 28.09 -45.22 -27.86
N GLY A 779 28.01 -44.17 -27.04
CA GLY A 779 26.90 -43.21 -27.04
C GLY A 779 26.56 -42.67 -25.65
N VAL A 780 25.43 -41.98 -25.53
CA VAL A 780 24.95 -41.40 -24.27
C VAL A 780 23.88 -42.30 -23.65
N ALA A 781 24.16 -42.82 -22.45
CA ALA A 781 23.17 -43.53 -21.65
C ALA A 781 22.30 -42.52 -20.89
N THR A 782 21.00 -42.49 -21.16
CA THR A 782 20.04 -41.64 -20.44
C THR A 782 19.96 -42.05 -18.98
N LEU A 783 20.12 -41.09 -18.07
CA LEU A 783 20.04 -41.27 -16.62
C LEU A 783 18.70 -40.81 -16.03
N GLY A 784 17.97 -39.97 -16.75
CA GLY A 784 16.64 -39.53 -16.36
C GLY A 784 16.25 -38.20 -17.00
N GLU A 785 14.97 -37.89 -16.93
CA GLU A 785 14.40 -36.65 -17.47
C GLU A 785 13.92 -35.72 -16.35
N ARG A 786 13.85 -34.42 -16.62
CA ARG A 786 13.32 -33.40 -15.70
C ARG A 786 12.50 -32.36 -16.45
N THR A 787 11.28 -32.13 -15.97
CA THR A 787 10.43 -31.03 -16.43
C THR A 787 10.70 -29.81 -15.54
N PRO A 788 11.16 -28.67 -16.10
CA PRO A 788 11.29 -27.45 -15.33
C PRO A 788 9.92 -26.91 -14.93
N VAL A 789 9.86 -26.18 -13.83
CA VAL A 789 8.64 -25.45 -13.47
C VAL A 789 8.56 -24.20 -14.33
N ASP A 790 7.47 -24.09 -15.07
CA ASP A 790 7.16 -22.92 -15.87
C ASP A 790 6.17 -22.00 -15.16
N ARG A 791 6.40 -20.69 -15.33
CA ARG A 791 5.60 -19.61 -14.79
C ARG A 791 5.40 -18.54 -15.87
N PRO A 792 4.50 -18.78 -16.85
CA PRO A 792 4.14 -17.76 -17.84
C PRO A 792 3.53 -16.54 -17.12
N ALA A 793 3.59 -15.36 -17.76
CA ALA A 793 2.98 -14.18 -17.14
C ALA A 793 1.45 -14.31 -17.20
N SER A 794 0.76 -14.09 -16.08
CA SER A 794 -0.71 -14.16 -16.06
C SER A 794 -1.37 -13.05 -16.87
N ASP A 795 -0.64 -11.96 -17.09
CA ASP A 795 -0.98 -10.76 -17.86
C ASP A 795 -0.18 -10.66 -19.16
N GLU A 796 0.44 -11.76 -19.60
CA GLU A 796 1.18 -11.80 -20.86
C GLU A 796 0.25 -11.44 -22.01
N ASP A 797 0.69 -10.51 -22.86
CA ASP A 797 0.02 -10.28 -24.13
C ASP A 797 0.28 -11.51 -25.03
N PRO A 798 -0.75 -12.29 -25.40
CA PRO A 798 -0.54 -13.46 -26.24
C PRO A 798 -0.03 -13.11 -27.65
N ALA A 799 -0.20 -11.85 -28.09
CA ALA A 799 0.38 -11.36 -29.34
C ALA A 799 1.87 -11.04 -29.21
N HIS A 800 2.34 -10.68 -28.01
CA HIS A 800 3.72 -10.28 -27.73
C HIS A 800 4.28 -11.05 -26.52
N PRO A 801 4.44 -12.37 -26.61
CA PRO A 801 4.86 -13.17 -25.48
C PRO A 801 6.30 -12.86 -25.06
N LEU A 802 6.54 -12.98 -23.76
CA LEU A 802 7.82 -12.67 -23.13
C LEU A 802 8.73 -13.89 -23.12
N TRP A 803 10.01 -13.65 -23.38
CA TRP A 803 11.05 -14.63 -23.13
C TRP A 803 11.34 -14.72 -21.63
N ARG A 804 11.30 -15.93 -21.10
CA ARG A 804 11.55 -16.22 -19.68
C ARG A 804 12.53 -17.38 -19.51
N SER A 805 13.22 -17.40 -18.38
CA SER A 805 14.21 -18.44 -18.11
C SER A 805 13.58 -19.68 -17.47
N LEU A 806 13.75 -20.85 -18.10
CA LEU A 806 13.29 -22.15 -17.60
C LEU A 806 14.46 -23.09 -17.43
N GLY A 807 14.57 -23.70 -16.25
CA GLY A 807 15.69 -24.61 -16.01
C GLY A 807 15.59 -25.38 -14.72
N VAL A 808 16.59 -26.23 -14.51
CA VAL A 808 16.66 -27.18 -13.41
C VAL A 808 17.92 -26.98 -12.58
N ASP A 809 17.80 -27.20 -11.27
CA ASP A 809 18.89 -26.99 -10.33
C ASP A 809 19.78 -28.22 -10.24
N ALA A 810 21.05 -28.00 -9.90
CA ALA A 810 22.05 -29.06 -9.73
C ALA A 810 21.57 -30.21 -8.83
N THR A 811 20.81 -29.90 -7.78
CA THR A 811 20.26 -30.88 -6.83
C THR A 811 19.26 -31.85 -7.47
N THR A 812 18.63 -31.47 -8.58
CA THR A 812 17.68 -32.31 -9.31
C THR A 812 18.31 -33.08 -10.47
N ILE A 813 19.51 -32.69 -10.90
CA ILE A 813 20.25 -33.34 -11.99
C ILE A 813 20.69 -34.75 -11.53
N PRO A 814 20.44 -35.81 -12.32
CA PRO A 814 20.87 -37.16 -11.97
C PRO A 814 22.38 -37.27 -11.70
N ALA A 815 22.75 -38.02 -10.66
CA ALA A 815 24.14 -38.17 -10.26
C ALA A 815 25.03 -38.72 -11.40
N GLY A 816 26.14 -38.03 -11.65
CA GLY A 816 27.11 -38.35 -12.71
C GLY A 816 26.60 -38.18 -14.14
N ALA A 817 25.56 -37.37 -14.35
CA ALA A 817 25.24 -36.85 -15.68
C ALA A 817 26.34 -35.89 -16.14
N ASN A 818 26.81 -36.08 -17.37
CA ASN A 818 27.78 -35.20 -18.04
C ASN A 818 27.30 -34.80 -19.45
N ARG A 819 26.03 -35.10 -19.74
CA ARG A 819 25.31 -34.70 -20.95
C ARG A 819 23.91 -34.21 -20.57
N VAL A 820 23.42 -33.22 -21.30
CA VAL A 820 22.03 -32.75 -21.24
C VAL A 820 21.52 -32.51 -22.65
N ARG A 821 20.25 -32.80 -22.92
CA ARG A 821 19.56 -32.40 -24.15
C ARG A 821 18.14 -31.95 -23.84
N ILE A 822 17.51 -31.28 -24.78
CA ILE A 822 16.15 -30.77 -24.67
C ILE A 822 15.25 -31.60 -25.58
N ARG A 823 14.09 -32.00 -25.05
CA ARG A 823 12.95 -32.50 -25.82
C ARG A 823 11.77 -31.57 -25.66
N ALA A 824 11.12 -31.23 -26.77
CA ALA A 824 9.96 -30.37 -26.78
C ALA A 824 8.88 -30.93 -27.69
N VAL A 825 7.62 -30.71 -27.33
CA VAL A 825 6.45 -31.04 -28.13
C VAL A 825 5.54 -29.82 -28.17
N ASP A 826 5.18 -29.43 -29.39
CA ASP A 826 4.05 -28.56 -29.66
C ASP A 826 2.84 -29.47 -29.96
N GLY A 827 1.93 -29.57 -29.00
CA GLY A 827 0.77 -30.46 -29.07
C GLY A 827 -0.53 -29.71 -29.34
N ARG A 828 -0.45 -28.43 -29.67
CA ARG A 828 -1.62 -27.55 -29.79
C ARG A 828 -1.76 -27.05 -31.22
N THR A 829 -2.98 -26.71 -31.60
CA THR A 829 -3.28 -26.15 -32.92
C THR A 829 -3.78 -24.72 -32.83
N ASP A 830 -3.99 -24.17 -31.64
CA ASP A 830 -4.45 -22.79 -31.51
C ASP A 830 -3.31 -21.77 -31.70
N PRO A 831 -3.62 -20.49 -32.04
CA PRO A 831 -2.62 -19.46 -32.35
C PRO A 831 -1.60 -19.15 -31.24
N VAL A 832 -1.90 -19.51 -29.98
CA VAL A 832 -1.03 -19.30 -28.82
C VAL A 832 -0.39 -20.61 -28.33
N GLY A 833 -0.57 -21.68 -29.11
CA GLY A 833 -0.17 -23.04 -28.81
C GLY A 833 1.28 -23.37 -29.13
N TRP A 834 2.11 -22.41 -29.56
CA TRP A 834 3.50 -22.66 -29.94
C TRP A 834 4.48 -22.52 -28.77
N LEU A 835 5.72 -22.96 -28.99
CA LEU A 835 6.85 -22.65 -28.10
C LEU A 835 8.16 -22.49 -28.87
N ALA A 836 9.01 -21.58 -28.38
CA ALA A 836 10.37 -21.38 -28.86
C ALA A 836 11.34 -21.32 -27.69
N PHE A 837 12.57 -21.77 -27.90
CA PHE A 837 13.58 -21.80 -26.85
C PHE A 837 15.01 -21.78 -27.39
N THR A 838 15.93 -21.30 -26.55
CA THR A 838 17.36 -21.26 -26.83
C THR A 838 18.07 -22.57 -26.47
N GLY A 839 19.34 -22.69 -26.86
CA GLY A 839 20.26 -23.71 -26.36
C GLY A 839 20.47 -23.61 -24.84
N PRO A 840 20.82 -24.72 -24.18
CA PRO A 840 21.03 -24.74 -22.74
C PRO A 840 22.29 -23.97 -22.36
N ARG A 841 22.21 -23.25 -21.25
CA ARG A 841 23.34 -22.54 -20.63
C ARG A 841 23.39 -22.86 -19.14
N LEU A 842 24.56 -22.66 -18.56
CA LEU A 842 24.71 -22.73 -17.11
C LEU A 842 23.99 -21.56 -16.45
N ARG A 843 23.54 -21.77 -15.22
CA ARG A 843 23.10 -20.70 -14.33
C ARG A 843 23.65 -20.92 -12.94
N SER A 844 23.67 -19.85 -12.15
CA SER A 844 23.86 -19.94 -10.71
C SER A 844 22.65 -19.39 -9.97
N SER A 845 22.55 -19.69 -8.68
CA SER A 845 21.58 -19.05 -7.80
C SER A 845 22.28 -18.27 -6.67
N ILE A 846 21.76 -17.06 -6.44
CA ILE A 846 22.28 -16.10 -5.46
C ILE A 846 21.11 -15.55 -4.66
N GLY A 847 21.20 -15.54 -3.33
CA GLY A 847 20.15 -14.96 -2.49
C GLY A 847 19.94 -13.46 -2.76
N LEU A 848 18.69 -12.99 -2.69
CA LEU A 848 18.32 -11.62 -3.08
C LEU A 848 19.12 -10.55 -2.32
N THR A 849 19.30 -10.72 -1.01
CA THR A 849 20.07 -9.76 -0.20
C THR A 849 21.53 -9.65 -0.65
N ALA A 850 22.15 -10.79 -1.00
CA ALA A 850 23.52 -10.79 -1.52
C ALA A 850 23.59 -10.14 -2.91
N PHE A 851 22.61 -10.41 -3.77
CA PHE A 851 22.53 -9.81 -5.10
C PHE A 851 22.34 -8.28 -5.06
N LEU A 852 21.62 -7.76 -4.06
CA LEU A 852 21.35 -6.32 -3.93
C LEU A 852 22.41 -5.55 -3.14
N ALA A 853 23.43 -6.21 -2.58
CA ALA A 853 24.39 -5.60 -1.66
C ALA A 853 25.14 -4.39 -2.26
N ASP A 854 25.39 -4.42 -3.57
CA ASP A 854 26.05 -3.37 -4.34
C ASP A 854 25.12 -2.73 -5.39
N LYS A 855 23.80 -2.98 -5.31
CA LYS A 855 22.81 -2.54 -6.31
C LYS A 855 21.81 -1.50 -5.80
N GLY A 856 22.24 -0.66 -4.88
CA GLY A 856 21.46 0.48 -4.41
C GLY A 856 21.68 1.77 -5.22
N PRO A 857 20.80 2.78 -5.07
CA PRO A 857 19.57 2.75 -4.29
C PRO A 857 18.49 1.84 -4.93
N VAL A 858 17.61 1.25 -4.11
CA VAL A 858 16.54 0.34 -4.55
C VAL A 858 15.18 1.03 -4.50
N LEU A 859 14.36 0.85 -5.54
CA LEU A 859 12.94 1.20 -5.51
C LEU A 859 12.11 -0.05 -5.27
N ILE A 860 11.33 -0.08 -4.20
CA ILE A 860 10.42 -1.19 -3.92
C ILE A 860 9.00 -0.72 -4.22
N SER A 861 8.26 -1.50 -5.01
CA SER A 861 6.83 -1.29 -5.22
C SER A 861 6.07 -1.27 -3.90
N TRP A 862 5.08 -0.39 -3.80
CA TRP A 862 4.33 -0.17 -2.57
C TRP A 862 3.65 -1.43 -1.98
N PRO A 863 3.21 -2.45 -2.74
CA PRO A 863 2.61 -3.64 -2.15
C PRO A 863 3.61 -4.42 -1.30
N MET A 864 4.89 -4.43 -1.70
CA MET A 864 5.91 -5.27 -1.12
C MET A 864 6.85 -4.55 -0.15
N ALA A 865 6.81 -3.22 -0.08
CA ALA A 865 7.77 -2.44 0.71
C ALA A 865 7.81 -2.83 2.21
N PHE A 866 6.72 -3.41 2.73
CA PHE A 866 6.65 -3.93 4.10
C PHE A 866 7.44 -5.22 4.32
N LEU A 867 7.79 -5.97 3.27
CA LEU A 867 8.30 -7.34 3.32
C LEU A 867 9.83 -7.44 3.30
N PHE A 868 10.54 -6.33 3.11
CA PHE A 868 11.99 -6.29 2.84
C PHE A 868 12.78 -5.47 3.87
N PRO A 869 12.84 -5.89 5.14
CA PRO A 869 13.45 -5.11 6.21
C PRO A 869 14.99 -4.95 6.14
N CYS A 870 15.68 -5.72 5.28
CA CYS A 870 17.11 -5.58 5.04
C CYS A 870 17.46 -4.68 3.85
N VAL A 871 16.48 -4.30 3.01
CA VAL A 871 16.70 -3.38 1.89
C VAL A 871 16.63 -1.95 2.43
N ARG A 872 17.80 -1.41 2.80
CA ARG A 872 17.94 -0.12 3.49
C ARG A 872 18.33 1.03 2.58
N ASP A 873 19.18 0.78 1.59
CA ASP A 873 19.56 1.78 0.59
C ASP A 873 18.42 1.92 -0.43
N LEU A 874 17.44 2.75 -0.09
CA LEU A 874 16.30 3.04 -0.94
C LEU A 874 16.49 4.32 -1.71
N ALA A 875 15.85 4.41 -2.87
CA ALA A 875 15.67 5.70 -3.52
C ALA A 875 14.99 6.69 -2.55
N THR A 876 15.48 7.93 -2.52
CA THR A 876 15.00 8.98 -1.61
C THR A 876 14.45 10.15 -2.42
N VAL A 877 13.48 10.87 -1.86
CA VAL A 877 12.88 12.06 -2.47
C VAL A 877 13.07 13.22 -1.51
N ARG A 878 13.94 14.17 -1.84
CA ARG A 878 14.27 15.30 -0.95
C ARG A 878 14.20 16.60 -1.72
N ALA A 879 13.54 17.62 -1.17
CA ALA A 879 13.50 18.97 -1.77
C ALA A 879 13.23 18.95 -3.28
N GLY A 880 12.20 18.19 -3.68
CA GLY A 880 11.74 18.08 -5.06
C GLY A 880 12.64 17.29 -6.03
N VAL A 881 13.67 16.59 -5.55
CA VAL A 881 14.55 15.76 -6.39
C VAL A 881 14.66 14.35 -5.81
N ALA A 882 14.38 13.35 -6.64
CA ALA A 882 14.51 11.94 -6.29
C ALA A 882 15.81 11.34 -6.84
N THR A 883 16.42 10.42 -6.07
CA THR A 883 17.57 9.65 -6.53
C THR A 883 17.12 8.55 -7.48
N THR A 884 17.88 8.33 -8.54
CA THR A 884 17.57 7.29 -9.54
C THR A 884 17.93 5.89 -8.99
N PRO A 885 16.96 4.96 -8.85
CA PRO A 885 17.24 3.62 -8.36
C PRO A 885 18.06 2.81 -9.38
N LEU A 886 18.99 1.97 -8.90
CA LEU A 886 19.65 0.96 -9.74
C LEU A 886 18.81 -0.30 -9.88
N ALA A 887 18.16 -0.71 -8.79
CA ALA A 887 17.35 -1.91 -8.76
C ALA A 887 15.90 -1.57 -8.40
N VAL A 888 14.97 -2.31 -8.97
CA VAL A 888 13.54 -2.19 -8.69
C VAL A 888 12.99 -3.55 -8.27
N ILE A 889 12.30 -3.61 -7.14
CA ILE A 889 11.54 -4.79 -6.70
C ILE A 889 10.07 -4.55 -6.99
N GLU A 890 9.52 -5.34 -7.90
CA GLU A 890 8.13 -5.24 -8.35
C GLU A 890 7.23 -6.29 -7.69
N SER A 891 5.96 -5.92 -7.48
CA SER A 891 4.93 -6.82 -6.95
C SER A 891 4.72 -8.05 -7.83
N PRO A 892 4.04 -9.11 -7.35
CA PRO A 892 3.48 -10.12 -8.24
C PRO A 892 2.67 -9.48 -9.37
N ARG A 893 2.60 -10.16 -10.53
CA ARG A 893 1.88 -9.66 -11.70
C ARG A 893 0.35 -9.68 -11.48
N PRO A 894 -0.42 -8.75 -12.07
CA PRO A 894 0.06 -7.58 -12.84
C PRO A 894 0.79 -6.59 -11.94
N PHE A 895 1.90 -6.04 -12.44
CA PHE A 895 2.75 -5.14 -11.65
C PHE A 895 1.99 -3.87 -11.24
N LEU A 896 2.08 -3.50 -9.95
CA LEU A 896 1.48 -2.27 -9.41
C LEU A 896 2.54 -1.15 -9.39
N THR A 897 2.57 -0.39 -10.49
CA THR A 897 3.66 0.53 -10.83
C THR A 897 3.32 2.00 -10.59
N GLU A 898 2.50 2.31 -9.59
CA GLU A 898 2.01 3.67 -9.30
C GLU A 898 3.11 4.72 -9.23
N GLY A 899 4.24 4.36 -8.60
CA GLY A 899 5.43 5.21 -8.50
C GLY A 899 5.99 5.67 -9.84
N ARG A 900 5.66 5.02 -10.95
CA ARG A 900 6.18 5.28 -12.29
C ARG A 900 5.10 5.80 -13.25
N ARG A 901 3.87 5.98 -12.79
CA ARG A 901 2.75 6.40 -13.63
C ARG A 901 2.62 7.93 -13.65
N GLN A 902 2.82 8.52 -14.82
CA GLN A 902 2.75 9.97 -14.99
C GLN A 902 1.34 10.53 -14.68
N ASP A 903 0.28 9.82 -15.09
CA ASP A 903 -1.11 10.25 -15.04
C ASP A 903 -1.68 10.44 -13.62
N ILE A 904 -0.96 9.93 -12.61
CA ILE A 904 -1.28 10.06 -11.18
C ILE A 904 -0.16 10.77 -10.39
N GLY A 905 0.79 11.41 -11.08
CA GLY A 905 1.92 12.11 -10.47
C GLY A 905 2.96 11.19 -9.83
N GLY A 906 3.19 9.99 -10.38
CA GLY A 906 4.19 9.05 -9.88
C GLY A 906 5.62 9.64 -9.85
N VAL A 907 6.22 9.71 -8.67
CA VAL A 907 7.53 10.34 -8.43
C VAL A 907 8.64 9.86 -9.37
N PHE A 908 8.65 8.58 -9.71
CA PHE A 908 9.66 7.91 -10.52
C PHE A 908 9.24 7.71 -11.99
N ALA A 909 8.30 8.49 -12.51
CA ALA A 909 7.86 8.42 -13.91
C ALA A 909 9.00 8.61 -14.92
N ALA A 910 10.09 9.27 -14.54
CA ALA A 910 11.31 9.34 -15.34
C ALA A 910 11.85 7.96 -15.77
N LEU A 911 11.67 6.92 -14.94
CA LEU A 911 12.12 5.56 -15.23
C LEU A 911 11.37 4.91 -16.40
N THR A 912 10.20 5.41 -16.79
CA THR A 912 9.48 4.93 -17.97
C THR A 912 9.77 5.77 -19.22
N VAL A 913 10.15 7.04 -19.04
CA VAL A 913 10.42 7.96 -20.15
C VAL A 913 11.84 7.82 -20.67
N PHE A 914 12.83 7.78 -19.77
CA PHE A 914 14.26 7.68 -20.12
C PHE A 914 14.99 6.51 -19.47
N GLY A 915 14.33 5.76 -18.59
CA GLY A 915 14.91 4.55 -18.00
C GLY A 915 14.60 3.30 -18.83
N THR A 916 15.57 2.40 -18.95
CA THR A 916 15.33 1.01 -19.33
C THR A 916 15.44 0.13 -18.10
N LEU A 917 14.42 -0.71 -17.85
CA LEU A 917 14.41 -1.66 -16.74
C LEU A 917 14.43 -3.10 -17.29
N HIS A 918 15.48 -3.84 -16.96
CA HIS A 918 15.66 -5.23 -17.38
C HIS A 918 15.33 -6.16 -16.23
N GLU A 919 14.36 -7.06 -16.44
CA GLU A 919 14.01 -8.08 -15.44
C GLU A 919 15.12 -9.12 -15.33
N VAL A 920 15.53 -9.42 -14.09
CA VAL A 920 16.50 -10.46 -13.80
C VAL A 920 15.73 -11.70 -13.33
N PRO A 921 15.98 -12.90 -13.93
CA PRO A 921 15.32 -14.12 -13.52
C PRO A 921 15.45 -14.36 -12.01
N SER A 922 14.33 -14.64 -11.35
CA SER A 922 14.27 -14.79 -9.90
C SER A 922 13.08 -15.66 -9.50
N ARG A 923 13.15 -16.26 -8.32
CA ARG A 923 12.10 -17.16 -7.81
C ARG A 923 12.04 -17.22 -6.29
N LEU A 924 10.92 -17.72 -5.80
CA LEU A 924 10.78 -18.14 -4.41
C LEU A 924 11.45 -19.51 -4.21
N VAL A 925 12.37 -19.60 -3.25
CA VAL A 925 13.13 -20.81 -2.94
C VAL A 925 12.16 -21.94 -2.54
N GLY A 926 12.30 -23.09 -3.21
CA GLY A 926 11.47 -24.28 -2.98
C GLY A 926 10.04 -24.20 -3.55
N ARG A 927 9.60 -23.04 -4.07
CA ARG A 927 8.28 -22.84 -4.69
C ARG A 927 8.37 -21.94 -5.94
N PRO A 928 9.11 -22.36 -6.98
CA PRO A 928 9.26 -21.59 -8.23
C PRO A 928 7.93 -21.35 -8.99
N ASP A 929 6.89 -22.12 -8.67
CA ASP A 929 5.53 -21.97 -9.19
C ASP A 929 4.82 -20.71 -8.67
N VAL A 930 5.29 -20.16 -7.55
CA VAL A 930 4.69 -19.00 -6.90
C VAL A 930 5.29 -17.73 -7.48
N ASP A 931 4.45 -16.87 -8.06
CA ASP A 931 4.85 -15.53 -8.48
C ASP A 931 5.11 -14.62 -7.28
N TRP A 932 6.36 -14.55 -6.84
CA TRP A 932 6.79 -13.66 -5.76
C TRP A 932 6.83 -12.18 -6.17
N GLY A 933 6.86 -11.89 -7.48
CA GLY A 933 7.21 -10.60 -8.05
C GLY A 933 8.42 -10.69 -8.96
N ALA A 934 9.15 -9.59 -9.10
CA ALA A 934 10.33 -9.51 -9.94
C ALA A 934 11.40 -8.56 -9.37
N VAL A 935 12.65 -8.79 -9.76
CA VAL A 935 13.74 -7.80 -9.61
C VAL A 935 14.09 -7.29 -11.00
N LYS A 936 14.23 -5.97 -11.13
CA LYS A 936 14.68 -5.32 -12.36
C LYS A 936 15.89 -4.45 -12.09
N LEU A 937 16.76 -4.31 -13.07
CA LEU A 937 17.91 -3.40 -13.03
C LEU A 937 17.73 -2.28 -14.06
N SER A 938 18.13 -1.07 -13.68
CA SER A 938 18.29 0.04 -14.61
C SER A 938 19.42 -0.26 -15.61
N GLY A 939 19.26 0.13 -16.86
CA GLY A 939 20.31 0.05 -17.89
C GLY A 939 21.50 0.98 -17.64
N ASP A 940 22.47 0.94 -18.55
CA ASP A 940 23.82 1.52 -18.40
C ASP A 940 23.93 3.05 -18.52
N VAL A 941 22.83 3.79 -18.42
CA VAL A 941 22.87 5.27 -18.44
C VAL A 941 23.48 5.79 -17.14
N ALA A 942 24.30 6.86 -17.21
CA ALA A 942 24.82 7.49 -15.99
C ALA A 942 23.66 7.98 -15.12
N ARG A 943 23.78 7.79 -13.81
CA ARG A 943 22.69 8.06 -12.86
C ARG A 943 23.05 9.26 -12.01
N ASP A 944 22.12 10.19 -11.90
CA ASP A 944 22.26 11.40 -11.10
C ASP A 944 23.62 12.12 -11.30
N ALA A 945 24.17 12.08 -12.52
CA ALA A 945 25.45 12.65 -12.92
C ALA A 945 25.33 14.17 -13.14
N TYR A 946 24.91 14.85 -12.08
CA TYR A 946 24.76 16.30 -11.99
C TYR A 946 25.17 16.78 -10.61
N ARG A 947 25.58 18.04 -10.50
CA ARG A 947 25.82 18.67 -9.20
C ARG A 947 24.49 19.11 -8.61
N ARG A 948 24.24 18.71 -7.36
CA ARG A 948 23.08 19.14 -6.58
C ARG A 948 23.51 20.12 -5.48
N ALA A 949 22.86 21.28 -5.41
CA ALA A 949 23.01 22.25 -4.32
C ALA A 949 21.65 22.55 -3.68
N VAL A 950 21.60 22.69 -2.35
CA VAL A 950 20.37 23.07 -1.63
C VAL A 950 20.60 24.39 -0.92
N THR A 951 19.74 25.37 -1.17
CA THR A 951 19.71 26.66 -0.48
C THR A 951 18.51 26.71 0.43
N ARG A 952 18.60 27.52 1.50
CA ARG A 952 17.55 27.65 2.50
C ARG A 952 17.16 29.11 2.69
N ALA A 953 15.87 29.41 2.67
CA ALA A 953 15.33 30.76 2.86
C ALA A 953 14.17 30.75 3.87
N LEU A 954 14.03 31.82 4.64
CA LEU A 954 12.88 31.99 5.54
C LEU A 954 11.74 32.63 4.75
N VAL A 955 10.63 31.92 4.61
CA VAL A 955 9.45 32.35 3.84
C VAL A 955 8.21 32.43 4.73
N PRO A 956 7.22 33.28 4.42
CA PRO A 956 5.94 33.28 5.12
C PRO A 956 5.18 31.97 4.90
N GLY A 957 4.26 31.62 5.81
CA GLY A 957 3.42 30.42 5.65
C GLY A 957 2.30 30.55 4.61
N SER A 958 2.15 31.74 4.01
CA SER A 958 1.29 31.95 2.85
C SER A 958 1.92 32.91 1.86
N GLY A 959 1.82 32.59 0.57
CA GLY A 959 2.51 33.30 -0.52
C GLY A 959 4.04 33.16 -0.47
N GLY A 960 4.55 32.12 0.21
CA GLY A 960 5.98 31.91 0.43
C GLY A 960 6.65 31.05 -0.66
N VAL A 961 5.87 30.20 -1.31
CA VAL A 961 6.30 29.33 -2.42
C VAL A 961 5.32 29.48 -3.56
N GLU A 962 5.83 29.43 -4.79
CA GLU A 962 4.97 29.46 -5.96
C GLU A 962 4.10 28.20 -6.06
N HIS A 963 2.81 28.40 -6.30
CA HIS A 963 1.89 27.30 -6.55
C HIS A 963 2.03 26.82 -8.00
N LEU A 964 2.62 25.64 -8.16
CA LEU A 964 2.66 24.95 -9.45
C LEU A 964 1.31 24.24 -9.69
N PRO A 965 0.60 24.52 -10.79
CA PRO A 965 -0.64 23.83 -11.11
C PRO A 965 -0.35 22.37 -11.47
N PRO A 966 -1.25 21.42 -11.09
CA PRO A 966 -1.07 20.03 -11.44
C PRO A 966 -1.36 19.77 -12.93
N GLU A 967 -0.69 18.76 -13.49
CA GLU A 967 -0.81 18.34 -14.89
C GLU A 967 -0.65 16.82 -15.03
N ARG A 968 -1.10 16.25 -16.16
CA ARG A 968 -0.98 14.81 -16.48
C ARG A 968 0.03 14.57 -17.58
#